data_AF-G4ZJQ6-F1
#
_entry.id   AF-G4ZJQ6-F1
#
_cell.length_a   1.000
_cell.length_b   1.000
_cell.length_c   1.000
_cell.angle_alpha   90.00
_cell.angle_beta   90.00
_cell.angle_gamma   90.00
#
_symmetry.space_group_name_H-M   'P 1'
#
loop_
_entity.id
_entity.type
_entity.pdbx_description
1 polymer ?
#
loop_
_entity_poly.entity_id
_entity_poly.type
_entity_poly.pdbx_seq_one_letter_code
_entity_poly.pdbx_strand_id
1 'polypeptide(L)'
;MLPSWKGLTGGQSRSKRKFTKWQIFNVVRRLVVIAAACQYIYISMLATWCTMEVLRSMPNPTQVFGVFTASLIADYAGDGLIRDSPLVDNVLDGDTTPRDYVIYLESKSQVSTENCSQVPLFNANIYNHGFLTHMYTQMMNDTSYNTSVLTDLELVVVVVDCSSTQLNNGDPSIVRVYNVARSRDDPTDVYLVMVSLSIQDYQMWSYKKSGPALVGMIAVIHDIQGDITKQLYMMAPTYPYQRSLDFEIYEFIRITEESCRELRSIPKDPTTQPVKHLVTSRKRGFYDGDVQSNIHSMYSHLDVTNARSALYEWEWLGEAIIEDSWAWVHGLHFIFGMQTFFSLLVLFLVTYQNIRSGKIWIGAPFASTSTATFVTRGILVVISWYVNSFWTLFEFAMSNAAILSGSEGMYVHKELVHADVLVVYLGLVAFLSWMIRERIDPSVAIFLFEIIHKHRLSFIRISPSVLHEIVTNSNSVFRLGVAAKTPVVAAMAPLDFWSAFQIPKKDATFLAASFFPKISLLAIVICYALLRKVYRHFYPEEIHQRSTRSTNRSTNENAAIAQKGNLTNFEISTGAELQTRFGIISDYKNYVYFKGMKFASADGVYCSGYVIVNGRYLVSSKHLMAVVMMKLVGARFTNVYAYEVEGNTVKDTARLVFPDTFTWFELWHLNVNVLL
;
A
#
# COMPACT_ATOMS: atom_id res chain seq x y z
N MET A 1 -65.57 9.46 52.96
CA MET A 1 -65.81 9.74 51.53
C MET A 1 -64.57 9.34 50.76
N LEU A 2 -64.74 8.52 49.71
CA LEU A 2 -63.76 8.04 48.73
C LEU A 2 -62.75 6.93 49.17
N PRO A 3 -62.44 5.96 48.28
CA PRO A 3 -62.20 4.57 48.65
C PRO A 3 -60.79 4.03 48.38
N SER A 4 -60.36 3.11 49.26
CA SER A 4 -59.59 1.88 49.03
C SER A 4 -58.75 1.75 47.74
N TRP A 5 -57.42 1.82 47.90
CA TRP A 5 -56.45 1.14 47.03
C TRP A 5 -55.69 0.09 47.84
N LYS A 6 -56.22 -1.13 47.88
CA LYS A 6 -55.48 -2.36 48.23
C LYS A 6 -55.15 -3.08 46.92
N GLY A 7 -53.88 -3.39 46.69
CA GLY A 7 -53.48 -4.25 45.56
C GLY A 7 -52.03 -4.16 45.09
N LEU A 8 -51.06 -3.90 45.97
CA LEU A 8 -49.63 -4.12 45.68
C LEU A 8 -49.22 -5.46 46.29
N THR A 9 -49.38 -6.54 45.53
CA THR A 9 -48.79 -7.85 45.87
C THR A 9 -48.12 -8.45 44.64
N GLY A 10 -46.79 -8.53 44.71
CA GLY A 10 -46.04 -9.66 44.17
C GLY A 10 -45.85 -9.71 42.65
N GLY A 11 -45.20 -8.70 42.07
CA GLY A 11 -44.49 -8.90 40.81
C GLY A 11 -43.32 -9.84 41.04
N GLN A 12 -43.47 -11.12 40.68
CA GLN A 12 -42.38 -12.11 40.69
C GLN A 12 -41.12 -11.51 40.05
N SER A 13 -40.00 -11.52 40.78
CA SER A 13 -38.70 -11.21 40.20
C SER A 13 -38.47 -12.16 39.03
N ARG A 14 -38.40 -11.63 37.81
CA ARG A 14 -37.92 -12.40 36.64
C ARG A 14 -36.56 -12.97 37.01
N SER A 15 -36.54 -14.28 37.25
CA SER A 15 -35.33 -15.07 37.42
C SER A 15 -34.30 -14.61 36.37
N LYS A 16 -33.11 -14.20 36.82
CA LYS A 16 -31.97 -13.91 35.95
C LYS A 16 -31.69 -15.19 35.15
N ARG A 17 -32.22 -15.26 33.93
CA ARG A 17 -32.03 -16.38 33.01
C ARG A 17 -30.52 -16.56 32.85
N LYS A 18 -29.95 -17.63 33.42
CA LYS A 18 -28.54 -17.97 33.23
C LYS A 18 -28.34 -18.24 31.73
N PHE A 19 -27.52 -17.42 31.08
CA PHE A 19 -27.16 -17.64 29.69
C PHE A 19 -26.43 -18.98 29.57
N THR A 20 -26.83 -19.80 28.61
CA THR A 20 -26.14 -21.06 28.32
C THR A 20 -24.80 -20.73 27.65
N LYS A 21 -23.73 -21.50 27.93
CA LYS A 21 -22.41 -21.31 27.28
C LYS A 21 -22.51 -21.22 25.75
N TRP A 22 -23.43 -22.00 25.16
CA TRP A 22 -23.73 -21.99 23.73
C TRP A 22 -24.39 -20.69 23.23
N GLN A 23 -25.23 -20.05 24.03
CA GLN A 23 -25.82 -18.75 23.70
C GLN A 23 -24.75 -17.66 23.70
N ILE A 24 -23.85 -17.69 24.68
CA ILE A 24 -22.71 -16.75 24.75
C ILE A 24 -21.80 -16.93 23.53
N PHE A 25 -21.45 -18.18 23.18
CA PHE A 25 -20.65 -18.48 22.00
C PHE A 25 -21.27 -17.93 20.70
N ASN A 26 -22.57 -18.12 20.50
CA ASN A 26 -23.25 -17.59 19.31
C ASN A 26 -23.27 -16.06 19.26
N VAL A 27 -23.47 -15.40 20.41
CA VAL A 27 -23.39 -13.93 20.49
C VAL A 27 -21.98 -13.45 20.12
N VAL A 28 -20.94 -14.08 20.68
CA VAL A 28 -19.55 -13.77 20.34
C VAL A 28 -19.30 -13.95 18.85
N ARG A 29 -19.70 -15.09 18.26
CA ARG A 29 -19.58 -15.33 16.81
C ARG A 29 -20.24 -14.23 15.99
N ARG A 30 -21.45 -13.79 16.36
CA ARG A 30 -22.15 -12.68 15.66
C ARG A 30 -21.43 -11.35 15.79
N LEU A 31 -20.87 -11.03 16.96
CA LEU A 31 -20.06 -9.83 17.17
C LEU A 31 -18.80 -9.83 16.30
N VAL A 32 -18.16 -10.99 16.13
CA VAL A 32 -16.99 -11.16 15.24
C VAL A 32 -17.36 -10.90 13.77
N VAL A 33 -18.56 -11.29 13.34
CA VAL A 33 -19.05 -10.99 11.98
C VAL A 33 -19.34 -9.49 11.80
N ILE A 34 -19.86 -8.82 12.84
CA ILE A 34 -20.00 -7.35 12.85
C ILE A 34 -18.63 -6.68 12.74
N ALA A 35 -17.64 -7.15 13.49
CA ALA A 35 -16.26 -6.65 13.39
C ALA A 35 -15.70 -6.82 11.98
N ALA A 36 -15.96 -7.95 11.32
CA ALA A 36 -15.56 -8.16 9.92
C ALA A 36 -16.23 -7.18 8.95
N ALA A 37 -17.51 -6.83 9.17
CA ALA A 37 -18.19 -5.81 8.38
C ALA A 37 -17.63 -4.40 8.63
N CYS A 38 -17.30 -4.06 9.88
CA CYS A 38 -16.60 -2.81 10.20
C CYS A 38 -15.22 -2.75 9.54
N GLN A 39 -14.46 -3.85 9.55
CA GLN A 39 -13.16 -3.94 8.86
C GLN A 39 -13.31 -3.70 7.35
N TYR A 40 -14.30 -4.32 6.72
CA TYR A 40 -14.57 -4.11 5.29
C TYR A 40 -14.90 -2.64 4.98
N ILE A 41 -15.74 -1.99 5.80
CA ILE A 41 -16.05 -0.56 5.63
C ILE A 41 -14.79 0.30 5.81
N TYR A 42 -14.01 0.03 6.86
CA TYR A 42 -12.78 0.76 7.13
C TYR A 42 -11.84 0.72 5.93
N ILE A 43 -11.58 -0.47 5.37
CA ILE A 43 -10.74 -0.65 4.18
C ILE A 43 -11.32 0.09 2.97
N SER A 44 -12.62 -0.01 2.72
CA SER A 44 -13.27 0.72 1.60
C SER A 44 -13.21 2.24 1.75
N MET A 45 -13.38 2.76 2.96
CA MET A 45 -13.31 4.21 3.23
C MET A 45 -11.87 4.73 3.14
N LEU A 46 -10.89 3.97 3.64
CA LEU A 46 -9.47 4.29 3.44
C LEU A 46 -9.09 4.33 1.96
N ALA A 47 -9.48 3.31 1.18
CA ALA A 47 -9.22 3.32 -0.26
C ALA A 47 -9.86 4.54 -0.94
N THR A 48 -11.08 4.90 -0.55
CA THR A 48 -11.75 6.11 -1.06
C THR A 48 -10.96 7.38 -0.71
N TRP A 49 -10.47 7.47 0.52
CA TRP A 49 -9.63 8.60 0.96
C TRP A 49 -8.36 8.68 0.12
N CYS A 50 -7.59 7.59 0.02
CA CYS A 50 -6.38 7.51 -0.82
C CYS A 50 -6.66 7.85 -2.29
N THR A 51 -7.81 7.43 -2.85
CA THR A 51 -8.22 7.84 -4.20
C THR A 51 -8.33 9.36 -4.32
N MET A 52 -8.89 10.03 -3.32
CA MET A 52 -8.95 11.50 -3.31
C MET A 52 -7.59 12.15 -3.13
N GLU A 53 -6.66 11.54 -2.38
CA GLU A 53 -5.29 12.05 -2.23
C GLU A 53 -4.57 12.05 -3.58
N VAL A 54 -4.61 10.91 -4.29
CA VAL A 54 -3.98 10.75 -5.61
C VAL A 54 -4.60 11.70 -6.65
N LEU A 55 -5.93 11.79 -6.72
CA LEU A 55 -6.62 12.66 -7.68
C LEU A 55 -6.40 14.16 -7.42
N ARG A 56 -6.04 14.54 -6.19
CA ARG A 56 -5.71 15.92 -5.83
C ARG A 56 -4.21 16.20 -5.88
N SER A 57 -3.40 15.21 -6.25
CA SER A 57 -1.93 15.30 -6.23
C SER A 57 -1.43 15.82 -4.87
N MET A 58 -2.00 15.30 -3.77
CA MET A 58 -1.57 15.72 -2.44
C MET A 58 -0.11 15.33 -2.20
N PRO A 59 0.67 16.15 -1.47
CA PRO A 59 2.08 15.88 -1.23
C PRO A 59 2.25 14.60 -0.41
N ASN A 60 3.24 13.80 -0.79
CA ASN A 60 3.60 12.58 -0.07
C ASN A 60 4.61 12.89 1.04
N PRO A 61 4.69 12.06 2.08
CA PRO A 61 5.64 12.30 3.16
C PRO A 61 7.07 12.18 2.66
N THR A 62 7.92 13.12 3.08
CA THR A 62 9.37 13.05 2.88
C THR A 62 9.93 11.77 3.51
N GLN A 63 10.73 11.04 2.75
CA GLN A 63 11.29 9.73 3.13
C GLN A 63 12.80 9.69 2.87
N VAL A 64 13.48 8.82 3.61
CA VAL A 64 14.87 8.45 3.35
C VAL A 64 14.87 7.31 2.34
N PHE A 65 15.34 7.58 1.12
CA PHE A 65 15.39 6.59 0.03
C PHE A 65 16.67 5.75 0.07
N GLY A 66 17.74 6.29 0.67
CA GLY A 66 18.97 5.56 0.89
C GLY A 66 19.93 6.32 1.79
N VAL A 67 20.73 5.56 2.54
CA VAL A 67 21.87 6.08 3.30
C VAL A 67 23.11 5.36 2.79
N PHE A 68 23.97 6.07 2.07
CA PHE A 68 25.26 5.50 1.67
C PHE A 68 26.28 5.78 2.76
N THR A 69 26.95 4.72 3.23
CA THR A 69 27.90 4.81 4.34
C THR A 69 29.30 4.49 3.86
N ALA A 70 30.31 5.18 4.40
CA ALA A 70 31.74 4.93 4.18
C ALA A 70 32.44 4.83 5.55
N SER A 71 32.64 3.61 6.02
CA SER A 71 33.05 3.33 7.41
C SER A 71 34.55 3.42 7.66
N LEU A 72 35.38 3.20 6.64
CA LEU A 72 36.83 3.11 6.82
C LEU A 72 37.47 4.50 6.82
N ILE A 73 37.05 5.38 5.90
CA ILE A 73 37.67 6.70 5.77
C ILE A 73 37.62 7.51 7.08
N ALA A 74 36.53 7.40 7.84
CA ALA A 74 36.37 8.12 9.09
C ALA A 74 37.33 7.62 10.18
N ASP A 75 37.73 6.34 10.13
CA ASP A 75 38.75 5.79 11.02
C ASP A 75 40.16 6.20 10.57
N TYR A 76 40.43 6.17 9.26
CA TYR A 76 41.73 6.55 8.69
C TYR A 76 42.00 8.06 8.75
N ALA A 77 40.96 8.89 8.75
CA ALA A 77 41.09 10.34 8.94
C ALA A 77 41.44 10.71 10.40
N GLY A 78 41.31 9.77 11.34
CA GLY A 78 41.63 9.99 12.75
C GLY A 78 40.63 10.89 13.48
N ASP A 79 41.03 11.40 14.64
CA ASP A 79 40.22 12.24 15.50
C ASP A 79 40.78 13.68 15.60
N GLY A 80 41.57 14.16 14.64
CA GLY A 80 42.23 15.48 14.74
C GLY A 80 42.63 16.06 13.38
N LEU A 81 43.79 16.73 13.33
CA LEU A 81 44.35 17.25 12.09
C LEU A 81 44.58 16.12 11.08
N ILE A 82 44.27 16.36 9.81
CA ILE A 82 44.48 15.37 8.74
C ILE A 82 45.97 15.04 8.58
N ARG A 83 46.87 15.99 8.87
CA ARG A 83 48.32 15.74 8.85
C ARG A 83 48.75 14.62 9.78
N ASP A 84 48.15 14.52 10.96
CA ASP A 84 48.47 13.54 12.00
C ASP A 84 47.56 12.30 11.93
N SER A 85 46.82 12.16 10.83
CA SER A 85 45.88 11.06 10.66
C SER A 85 46.60 9.75 10.31
N PRO A 86 46.03 8.58 10.68
CA PRO A 86 46.53 7.28 10.22
C PRO A 86 46.70 7.17 8.70
N LEU A 87 45.86 7.89 7.93
CA LEU A 87 45.96 7.95 6.48
C LEU A 87 47.26 8.60 5.99
N VAL A 88 47.78 9.60 6.69
CA VAL A 88 49.03 10.27 6.32
C VAL A 88 50.23 9.59 6.97
N ASP A 89 50.14 9.30 8.27
CA ASP A 89 51.28 8.75 9.03
C ASP A 89 51.56 7.28 8.72
N ASN A 90 50.52 6.43 8.68
CA ASN A 90 50.71 4.98 8.55
C ASN A 90 50.58 4.48 7.10
N VAL A 91 49.75 5.13 6.28
CA VAL A 91 49.51 4.69 4.89
C VAL A 91 50.43 5.39 3.89
N LEU A 92 50.77 6.66 4.14
CA LEU A 92 51.67 7.44 3.28
C LEU A 92 53.09 7.58 3.88
N ASP A 93 53.36 6.95 5.02
CA ASP A 93 54.64 7.05 5.76
C ASP A 93 55.06 8.52 6.03
N GLY A 94 54.09 9.40 6.24
CA GLY A 94 54.29 10.84 6.45
C GLY A 94 54.69 11.64 5.20
N ASP A 95 54.84 11.00 4.04
CA ASP A 95 55.24 11.61 2.77
C ASP A 95 54.03 12.07 1.95
N THR A 96 53.92 13.39 1.77
CA THR A 96 52.82 14.05 1.04
C THR A 96 53.18 14.38 -0.42
N THR A 97 54.21 13.76 -0.98
CA THR A 97 54.50 13.94 -2.41
C THR A 97 53.41 13.32 -3.31
N PRO A 98 53.02 13.97 -4.42
CA PRO A 98 51.98 13.47 -5.31
C PRO A 98 52.21 12.04 -5.81
N ARG A 99 51.13 11.25 -5.88
CA ARG A 99 51.14 9.84 -6.26
C ARG A 99 50.48 9.61 -7.63
N ASP A 100 50.95 8.58 -8.32
CA ASP A 100 50.44 8.12 -9.63
C ASP A 100 49.48 6.91 -9.51
N TYR A 101 49.01 6.61 -8.29
CA TYR A 101 48.07 5.54 -7.99
C TYR A 101 46.91 6.02 -7.10
N VAL A 102 45.89 5.17 -6.97
CA VAL A 102 44.76 5.36 -6.04
C VAL A 102 44.95 4.45 -4.85
N ILE A 103 44.59 4.92 -3.65
CA ILE A 103 44.57 4.08 -2.45
C ILE A 103 43.16 3.56 -2.23
N TYR A 104 43.02 2.25 -2.11
CA TYR A 104 41.79 1.55 -1.81
C TYR A 104 41.84 1.06 -0.37
N LEU A 105 40.97 1.59 0.50
CA LEU A 105 40.86 1.16 1.89
C LEU A 105 40.04 -0.12 1.93
N GLU A 106 40.66 -1.28 2.13
CA GLU A 106 39.97 -2.58 2.14
C GLU A 106 39.45 -2.97 3.53
N SER A 107 40.21 -2.63 4.58
CA SER A 107 39.82 -2.82 5.97
C SER A 107 40.49 -1.78 6.87
N LYS A 108 40.27 -1.86 8.19
CA LYS A 108 40.87 -0.94 9.18
C LYS A 108 42.40 -0.94 9.20
N SER A 109 43.05 -1.94 8.62
CA SER A 109 44.52 -2.08 8.60
C SER A 109 45.09 -2.52 7.25
N GLN A 110 44.25 -2.73 6.24
CA GLN A 110 44.68 -3.20 4.92
C GLN A 110 44.28 -2.19 3.86
N VAL A 111 45.26 -1.82 3.04
CA VAL A 111 45.10 -0.95 1.87
C VAL A 111 45.61 -1.67 0.63
N SER A 112 45.07 -1.28 -0.52
CA SER A 112 45.47 -1.77 -1.84
C SER A 112 45.71 -0.58 -2.76
N THR A 113 46.54 -0.75 -3.78
CA THR A 113 46.77 0.26 -4.83
C THR A 113 46.20 -0.17 -6.19
N GLU A 114 45.60 -1.36 -6.27
CA GLU A 114 45.10 -1.93 -7.52
C GLU A 114 43.58 -1.85 -7.64
N ASN A 115 42.85 -2.29 -6.61
CA ASN A 115 41.38 -2.32 -6.59
C ASN A 115 40.85 -2.60 -5.17
N CYS A 116 39.51 -2.59 -5.03
CA CYS A 116 38.80 -3.15 -3.88
C CYS A 116 38.53 -4.65 -4.10
N SER A 117 39.41 -5.53 -3.62
CA SER A 117 39.39 -6.97 -3.95
C SER A 117 38.14 -7.71 -3.43
N GLN A 118 37.56 -7.24 -2.34
CA GLN A 118 36.40 -7.86 -1.68
C GLN A 118 35.04 -7.34 -2.18
N VAL A 119 35.04 -6.42 -3.15
CA VAL A 119 33.81 -5.78 -3.65
C VAL A 119 33.40 -6.44 -4.97
N PRO A 120 32.31 -7.23 -5.00
CA PRO A 120 31.94 -8.01 -6.19
C PRO A 120 31.56 -7.17 -7.41
N LEU A 121 31.02 -5.96 -7.18
CA LEU A 121 30.54 -5.05 -8.22
C LEU A 121 31.50 -3.88 -8.49
N PHE A 122 32.78 -4.03 -8.14
CA PHE A 122 33.79 -2.99 -8.36
C PHE A 122 33.92 -2.63 -9.85
N ASN A 123 33.82 -1.33 -10.15
CA ASN A 123 33.94 -0.81 -11.51
C ASN A 123 35.29 -0.08 -11.70
N ALA A 124 36.26 -0.77 -12.28
CA ALA A 124 37.60 -0.23 -12.54
C ALA A 124 37.59 0.96 -13.51
N ASN A 125 36.58 1.13 -14.36
CA ASN A 125 36.50 2.28 -15.27
C ASN A 125 36.13 3.58 -14.53
N ILE A 126 35.44 3.47 -13.39
CA ILE A 126 35.09 4.61 -12.53
C ILE A 126 36.18 4.85 -11.49
N TYR A 127 36.63 3.79 -10.82
CA TYR A 127 37.56 3.89 -9.70
C TYR A 127 39.00 3.59 -10.14
N ASN A 128 39.54 4.38 -11.07
CA ASN A 128 40.96 4.33 -11.47
C ASN A 128 41.63 5.70 -11.36
N HIS A 129 42.96 5.69 -11.27
CA HIS A 129 43.78 6.91 -11.14
C HIS A 129 43.52 7.92 -12.26
N GLY A 130 43.54 7.47 -13.52
CA GLY A 130 43.39 8.35 -14.67
C GLY A 130 42.08 9.14 -14.65
N PHE A 131 40.96 8.47 -14.39
CA PHE A 131 39.65 9.13 -14.32
C PHE A 131 39.50 10.02 -13.08
N LEU A 132 39.82 9.50 -11.88
CA LEU A 132 39.60 10.25 -10.63
C LEU A 132 40.49 11.49 -10.51
N THR A 133 41.76 11.38 -10.91
CA THR A 133 42.71 12.52 -10.92
C THR A 133 42.34 13.54 -12.00
N HIS A 134 41.87 13.09 -13.18
CA HIS A 134 41.36 13.98 -14.22
C HIS A 134 40.13 14.76 -13.72
N MET A 135 39.19 14.07 -13.07
CA MET A 135 38.03 14.70 -12.43
C MET A 135 38.45 15.79 -11.44
N TYR A 136 39.36 15.48 -10.51
CA TYR A 136 39.90 16.46 -9.55
C TYR A 136 40.49 17.68 -10.25
N THR A 137 41.35 17.46 -11.24
CA THR A 137 42.03 18.53 -11.97
C THR A 137 41.03 19.41 -12.74
N GLN A 138 40.00 18.83 -13.36
CA GLN A 138 38.96 19.59 -14.06
C GLN A 138 38.14 20.44 -13.10
N MET A 139 37.70 19.86 -11.97
CA MET A 139 36.98 20.61 -10.93
C MET A 139 37.80 21.81 -10.44
N MET A 140 39.08 21.62 -10.18
CA MET A 140 40.00 22.68 -9.76
C MET A 140 40.14 23.80 -10.80
N ASN A 141 40.45 23.43 -12.05
CA ASN A 141 40.66 24.38 -13.13
C ASN A 141 39.39 25.18 -13.43
N ASP A 142 38.26 24.48 -13.55
CA ASP A 142 37.00 25.08 -13.92
C ASP A 142 36.46 26.00 -12.84
N THR A 143 36.71 25.72 -11.55
CA THR A 143 36.20 26.51 -10.41
C THR A 143 37.16 27.59 -9.90
N SER A 144 38.37 27.68 -10.46
CA SER A 144 39.43 28.63 -10.06
C SER A 144 39.03 30.11 -10.08
N TYR A 145 38.02 30.49 -10.86
CA TYR A 145 37.57 31.88 -10.99
C TYR A 145 36.87 32.46 -9.74
N ASN A 146 36.48 31.61 -8.78
CA ASN A 146 35.68 32.03 -7.63
C ASN A 146 36.19 31.48 -6.29
N THR A 147 36.93 30.36 -6.27
CA THR A 147 37.44 29.78 -5.03
C THR A 147 38.97 29.62 -5.08
N SER A 148 39.67 30.32 -4.20
CA SER A 148 41.12 30.14 -4.02
C SER A 148 41.47 28.88 -3.22
N VAL A 149 40.58 28.48 -2.30
CA VAL A 149 40.81 27.33 -1.38
C VAL A 149 41.18 26.06 -2.11
N LEU A 150 40.60 25.82 -3.28
CA LEU A 150 40.95 24.66 -4.09
C LEU A 150 42.26 24.91 -4.85
N THR A 151 42.43 26.04 -5.53
CA THR A 151 43.63 26.35 -6.34
C THR A 151 44.94 26.32 -5.55
N ASP A 152 44.86 26.67 -4.27
CA ASP A 152 46.00 26.74 -3.35
C ASP A 152 46.44 25.34 -2.88
N LEU A 153 45.67 24.30 -3.21
CA LEU A 153 45.95 22.90 -2.89
C LEU A 153 46.57 22.13 -4.05
N GLU A 154 47.50 21.24 -3.72
CA GLU A 154 48.08 20.23 -4.59
C GLU A 154 47.55 18.84 -4.19
N LEU A 155 47.05 18.08 -5.17
CA LEU A 155 46.59 16.70 -4.95
C LEU A 155 47.77 15.79 -4.61
N VAL A 156 47.70 15.14 -3.44
CA VAL A 156 48.67 14.13 -3.03
C VAL A 156 48.24 12.77 -3.58
N VAL A 157 47.04 12.31 -3.23
CA VAL A 157 46.52 11.00 -3.64
C VAL A 157 44.99 10.96 -3.53
N VAL A 158 44.35 10.17 -4.39
CA VAL A 158 42.92 9.88 -4.28
C VAL A 158 42.72 8.61 -3.47
N VAL A 159 41.79 8.65 -2.53
CA VAL A 159 41.44 7.56 -1.62
C VAL A 159 39.99 7.12 -1.87
N VAL A 160 39.81 5.82 -2.04
CA VAL A 160 38.54 5.13 -2.23
C VAL A 160 38.28 4.25 -1.02
N ASP A 161 37.17 4.49 -0.33
CA ASP A 161 36.72 3.63 0.76
C ASP A 161 35.95 2.43 0.20
N CYS A 162 36.52 1.23 0.28
CA CYS A 162 35.89 0.01 -0.25
C CYS A 162 34.67 -0.46 0.57
N SER A 163 34.46 0.08 1.77
CA SER A 163 33.23 -0.18 2.55
C SER A 163 32.03 0.63 2.05
N SER A 164 32.25 1.59 1.14
CA SER A 164 31.22 2.46 0.58
C SER A 164 30.01 1.70 0.03
N THR A 165 28.81 2.00 0.54
CA THR A 165 27.56 1.32 0.13
C THR A 165 27.29 1.44 -1.38
N GLN A 166 27.52 2.60 -1.98
CA GLN A 166 27.32 2.82 -3.42
C GLN A 166 28.23 1.95 -4.30
N LEU A 167 29.45 1.69 -3.83
CA LEU A 167 30.44 0.86 -4.50
C LEU A 167 30.09 -0.63 -4.34
N ASN A 168 29.63 -1.04 -3.16
CA ASN A 168 29.10 -2.39 -2.90
C ASN A 168 27.82 -2.69 -3.69
N ASN A 169 26.93 -1.71 -3.84
CA ASN A 169 25.72 -1.82 -4.66
C ASN A 169 26.02 -1.75 -6.18
N GLY A 170 27.24 -1.38 -6.56
CA GLY A 170 27.63 -1.19 -7.96
C GLY A 170 26.82 -0.09 -8.65
N ASP A 171 26.47 0.99 -7.95
CA ASP A 171 25.69 2.09 -8.52
C ASP A 171 26.59 2.98 -9.40
N PRO A 172 26.42 2.97 -10.74
CA PRO A 172 27.30 3.70 -11.65
C PRO A 172 26.95 5.19 -11.78
N SER A 173 25.86 5.65 -11.14
CA SER A 173 25.36 7.02 -11.25
C SER A 173 25.93 7.97 -10.20
N ILE A 174 26.64 7.45 -9.20
CA ILE A 174 27.15 8.20 -8.06
C ILE A 174 28.57 7.74 -7.70
N VAL A 175 29.40 8.68 -7.26
CA VAL A 175 30.75 8.42 -6.79
C VAL A 175 31.03 9.30 -5.59
N ARG A 176 31.63 8.74 -4.56
CA ARG A 176 32.20 9.50 -3.46
C ARG A 176 33.65 9.06 -3.27
N VAL A 177 34.55 10.03 -3.28
CA VAL A 177 36.00 9.82 -3.11
C VAL A 177 36.57 10.88 -2.18
N TYR A 178 37.72 10.58 -1.61
CA TYR A 178 38.39 11.43 -0.65
C TYR A 178 39.78 11.75 -1.16
N ASN A 179 40.06 13.01 -1.43
CA ASN A 179 41.34 13.43 -1.99
C ASN A 179 42.20 13.99 -0.86
N VAL A 180 43.35 13.38 -0.62
CA VAL A 180 44.35 13.97 0.27
C VAL A 180 45.07 15.04 -0.54
N ALA A 181 45.08 16.25 -0.02
CA ALA A 181 45.67 17.41 -0.67
C ALA A 181 46.54 18.17 0.34
N ARG A 182 47.59 18.84 -0.13
CA ARG A 182 48.45 19.69 0.69
C ARG A 182 48.47 21.11 0.18
N SER A 183 48.77 22.08 1.04
CA SER A 183 49.02 23.45 0.59
C SER A 183 50.23 23.50 -0.33
N ARG A 184 50.12 24.30 -1.40
CA ARG A 184 51.25 24.59 -2.31
C ARG A 184 52.34 25.43 -1.63
N ASP A 185 51.95 26.23 -0.65
CA ASP A 185 52.86 27.12 0.09
C ASP A 185 53.52 26.40 1.27
N ASP A 186 52.79 25.51 1.94
CA ASP A 186 53.28 24.69 3.06
C ASP A 186 52.91 23.20 2.89
N PRO A 187 53.85 22.34 2.47
CA PRO A 187 53.61 20.92 2.30
C PRO A 187 53.23 20.15 3.58
N THR A 188 53.38 20.76 4.76
CA THR A 188 52.98 20.18 6.05
C THR A 188 51.51 20.45 6.39
N ASP A 189 50.89 21.42 5.73
CA ASP A 189 49.47 21.74 5.85
C ASP A 189 48.65 20.85 4.92
N VAL A 190 47.92 19.90 5.49
CA VAL A 190 47.26 18.79 4.77
C VAL A 190 45.75 18.80 5.04
N TYR A 191 45.00 18.60 3.96
CA TYR A 191 43.54 18.63 3.92
C TYR A 191 42.99 17.33 3.33
N LEU A 192 41.80 16.96 3.78
CA LEU A 192 40.97 15.95 3.15
C LEU A 192 39.85 16.65 2.36
N VAL A 193 39.92 16.56 1.03
CA VAL A 193 38.91 17.11 0.12
C VAL A 193 37.96 16.00 -0.29
N MET A 194 36.82 15.92 0.41
CA MET A 194 35.75 14.99 0.08
C MET A 194 34.98 15.50 -1.13
N VAL A 195 34.81 14.63 -2.13
CA VAL A 195 34.04 14.93 -3.34
C VAL A 195 32.92 13.91 -3.48
N SER A 196 31.68 14.39 -3.45
CA SER A 196 30.47 13.60 -3.74
C SER A 196 29.91 14.01 -5.10
N LEU A 197 29.90 13.08 -6.04
CA LEU A 197 29.46 13.24 -7.41
C LEU A 197 28.21 12.41 -7.66
N SER A 198 27.23 12.99 -8.35
CA SER A 198 26.01 12.30 -8.74
C SER A 198 25.49 12.82 -10.07
N ILE A 199 25.14 11.93 -11.00
CA ILE A 199 24.42 12.34 -12.20
C ILE A 199 22.95 12.52 -11.83
N GLN A 200 22.41 13.70 -12.11
CA GLN A 200 21.05 14.10 -11.76
C GLN A 200 20.33 14.70 -12.96
N ASP A 201 19.01 14.67 -12.93
CA ASP A 201 18.19 15.48 -13.82
C ASP A 201 18.31 16.95 -13.45
N TYR A 202 18.32 17.83 -14.45
CA TYR A 202 18.26 19.27 -14.25
C TYR A 202 17.27 19.93 -15.20
N GLN A 203 16.77 21.08 -14.76
CA GLN A 203 15.88 21.93 -15.53
C GLN A 203 16.17 23.42 -15.31
N MET A 204 16.20 24.17 -16.40
CA MET A 204 16.38 25.62 -16.47
C MET A 204 15.18 26.25 -17.17
N TRP A 205 14.21 26.71 -16.39
CA TRP A 205 12.95 27.26 -16.89
C TRP A 205 13.16 28.47 -17.81
N SER A 206 14.00 29.43 -17.41
CA SER A 206 14.28 30.65 -18.18
C SER A 206 14.86 30.40 -19.57
N TYR A 207 15.48 29.24 -19.77
CA TYR A 207 16.15 28.86 -21.03
C TYR A 207 15.48 27.70 -21.75
N LYS A 208 14.40 27.13 -21.19
CA LYS A 208 13.74 25.90 -21.67
C LYS A 208 14.74 24.77 -21.93
N LYS A 209 15.72 24.61 -21.04
CA LYS A 209 16.72 23.54 -21.11
C LYS A 209 16.48 22.53 -20.00
N SER A 210 16.66 21.26 -20.33
CA SER A 210 16.64 20.15 -19.38
C SER A 210 17.52 19.02 -19.88
N GLY A 211 17.96 18.15 -18.98
CA GLY A 211 18.76 16.98 -19.32
C GLY A 211 19.49 16.44 -18.10
N PRO A 212 20.48 15.56 -18.30
CA PRO A 212 21.34 15.13 -17.22
C PRO A 212 22.44 16.14 -16.95
N ALA A 213 22.96 16.11 -15.73
CA ALA A 213 24.13 16.84 -15.32
C ALA A 213 24.87 16.11 -14.21
N LEU A 214 26.18 16.25 -14.19
CA LEU A 214 26.99 15.79 -13.07
C LEU A 214 26.99 16.88 -11.99
N VAL A 215 26.37 16.59 -10.86
CA VAL A 215 26.32 17.45 -9.68
C VAL A 215 27.41 17.02 -8.71
N GLY A 216 28.29 17.96 -8.36
CA GLY A 216 29.36 17.78 -7.41
C GLY A 216 29.16 18.60 -6.14
N MET A 217 29.38 17.96 -4.99
CA MET A 217 29.47 18.59 -3.69
C MET A 217 30.87 18.36 -3.14
N ILE A 218 31.58 19.44 -2.86
CA ILE A 218 32.94 19.40 -2.28
C ILE A 218 32.87 19.87 -0.84
N ALA A 219 33.55 19.15 0.05
CA ALA A 219 33.84 19.58 1.41
C ALA A 219 35.35 19.53 1.67
N VAL A 220 35.89 20.60 2.25
CA VAL A 220 37.31 20.69 2.63
C VAL A 220 37.42 20.55 4.14
N ILE A 221 38.17 19.54 4.58
CA ILE A 221 38.34 19.19 5.99
C ILE A 221 39.82 19.29 6.34
N HIS A 222 40.14 20.11 7.32
CA HIS A 222 41.50 20.27 7.86
C HIS A 222 41.67 19.55 9.20
N ASP A 223 40.62 19.55 10.02
CA ASP A 223 40.53 18.89 11.32
C ASP A 223 39.18 18.17 11.42
N ILE A 224 39.20 16.91 11.86
CA ILE A 224 37.99 16.08 12.03
C ILE A 224 37.14 16.52 13.23
N GLN A 225 37.74 17.14 14.25
CA GLN A 225 37.00 17.69 15.39
C GLN A 225 36.33 19.03 15.07
N GLY A 226 36.70 19.66 13.95
CA GLY A 226 36.19 20.96 13.52
C GLY A 226 34.98 20.88 12.60
N ASP A 227 34.41 22.06 12.32
CA ASP A 227 33.41 22.24 11.28
C ASP A 227 34.04 22.13 9.89
N ILE A 228 33.21 21.79 8.88
CA ILE A 228 33.65 21.79 7.49
C ILE A 228 33.98 23.23 7.07
N THR A 229 35.27 23.47 6.76
CA THR A 229 35.80 24.82 6.47
C THR A 229 35.16 25.46 5.25
N LYS A 230 34.82 24.65 4.23
CA LYS A 230 34.16 25.12 3.00
C LYS A 230 33.33 24.02 2.37
N GLN A 231 32.10 24.38 1.97
CA GLN A 231 31.25 23.58 1.10
C GLN A 231 31.05 24.30 -0.23
N LEU A 232 31.18 23.56 -1.34
CA LEU A 232 30.96 24.07 -2.69
C LEU A 232 30.00 23.16 -3.45
N TYR A 233 29.09 23.78 -4.21
CA TYR A 233 28.28 23.10 -5.21
C TYR A 233 28.82 23.45 -6.58
N MET A 234 28.99 22.45 -7.42
CA MET A 234 29.36 22.61 -8.81
C MET A 234 28.55 21.67 -9.68
N MET A 235 28.41 22.02 -10.93
CA MET A 235 27.62 21.24 -11.86
C MET A 235 28.21 21.30 -13.25
N ALA A 236 28.17 20.16 -13.92
CA ALA A 236 28.58 19.96 -15.30
C ALA A 236 27.34 19.56 -16.11
N PRO A 237 26.62 20.52 -16.71
CA PRO A 237 25.44 20.25 -17.53
C PRO A 237 25.79 19.37 -18.73
N THR A 238 24.86 18.52 -19.18
CA THR A 238 25.01 17.66 -20.38
C THR A 238 25.91 16.44 -20.19
N TYR A 239 26.66 16.33 -19.09
CA TYR A 239 27.33 15.06 -18.74
C TYR A 239 26.28 13.96 -18.47
N PRO A 240 26.44 12.70 -18.97
CA PRO A 240 27.65 12.08 -19.55
C PRO A 240 27.77 12.18 -21.09
N TYR A 241 26.97 13.02 -21.74
CA TYR A 241 26.91 13.12 -23.21
C TYR A 241 27.91 14.12 -23.82
N GLN A 242 28.74 14.73 -22.98
CA GLN A 242 29.80 15.65 -23.38
C GLN A 242 31.14 15.21 -22.76
N ARG A 243 32.22 15.35 -23.52
CA ARG A 243 33.57 14.93 -23.10
C ARG A 243 34.22 15.91 -22.12
N SER A 244 33.98 17.21 -22.31
CA SER A 244 34.38 18.22 -21.33
C SER A 244 33.38 18.25 -20.19
N LEU A 245 33.89 18.39 -18.96
CA LEU A 245 33.07 18.49 -17.76
C LEU A 245 32.55 19.92 -17.60
N ASP A 246 33.33 20.94 -17.96
CA ASP A 246 32.93 22.36 -17.96
C ASP A 246 32.16 22.75 -16.68
N PHE A 247 32.76 22.51 -15.51
CA PHE A 247 32.09 22.75 -14.23
C PHE A 247 31.77 24.23 -14.02
N GLU A 248 30.53 24.50 -13.65
CA GLU A 248 30.05 25.80 -13.20
C GLU A 248 29.78 25.75 -11.69
N ILE A 249 30.07 26.82 -10.96
CA ILE A 249 29.84 26.89 -9.51
C ILE A 249 28.44 27.39 -9.26
N TYR A 250 27.80 26.82 -8.26
CA TYR A 250 26.47 27.18 -7.83
C TYR A 250 26.42 27.49 -6.35
N GLU A 251 25.52 28.41 -6.02
CA GLU A 251 25.06 28.65 -4.67
C GLU A 251 23.76 27.89 -4.44
N PHE A 252 23.65 27.25 -3.28
CA PHE A 252 22.43 26.61 -2.84
C PHE A 252 21.42 27.66 -2.39
N ILE A 253 20.21 27.63 -2.96
CA ILE A 253 19.14 28.57 -2.60
C ILE A 253 18.17 27.93 -1.62
N ARG A 254 17.55 26.80 -2.01
CA ARG A 254 16.59 26.05 -1.20
C ARG A 254 16.30 24.66 -1.77
N ILE A 255 15.53 23.88 -1.03
CA ILE A 255 14.82 22.71 -1.53
C ILE A 255 13.39 23.14 -1.92
N THR A 256 12.91 22.72 -3.08
CA THR A 256 11.55 23.00 -3.58
C THR A 256 10.51 22.08 -2.91
N GLU A 257 9.22 22.38 -3.09
CA GLU A 257 8.13 21.53 -2.59
C GLU A 257 8.16 20.11 -3.19
N GLU A 258 8.74 19.93 -4.38
CA GLU A 258 8.90 18.62 -5.05
C GLU A 258 10.24 17.92 -4.70
N SER A 259 10.86 18.28 -3.58
CA SER A 259 12.15 17.72 -3.15
C SER A 259 13.29 17.88 -4.17
N CYS A 260 13.27 18.95 -4.97
CA CYS A 260 14.36 19.28 -5.88
C CYS A 260 15.27 20.36 -5.28
N ARG A 261 16.54 20.37 -5.66
CA ARG A 261 17.50 21.39 -5.25
C ARG A 261 17.47 22.58 -6.20
N GLU A 262 17.18 23.77 -5.67
CA GLU A 262 17.29 25.02 -6.42
C GLU A 262 18.70 25.61 -6.26
N LEU A 263 19.36 25.83 -7.39
CA LEU A 263 20.74 26.29 -7.48
C LEU A 263 20.84 27.56 -8.35
N ARG A 264 21.71 28.48 -7.95
CA ARG A 264 22.02 29.73 -8.66
C ARG A 264 23.48 29.76 -9.10
N SER A 265 23.76 29.91 -10.39
CA SER A 265 25.13 29.89 -10.90
C SER A 265 25.91 31.15 -10.49
N ILE A 266 27.20 31.01 -10.26
CA ILE A 266 28.15 32.11 -10.12
C ILE A 266 28.88 32.28 -11.46
N PRO A 267 28.62 33.33 -12.24
CA PRO A 267 29.23 33.50 -13.55
C PRO A 267 30.75 33.76 -13.47
N LYS A 268 31.51 33.28 -14.45
CA LYS A 268 32.96 33.55 -14.56
C LYS A 268 33.24 35.03 -14.78
N ASP A 269 32.40 35.66 -15.59
CA ASP A 269 32.39 37.10 -15.82
C ASP A 269 30.97 37.64 -15.68
N PRO A 270 30.65 38.33 -14.56
CA PRO A 270 29.33 38.89 -14.31
C PRO A 270 28.87 39.93 -15.34
N THR A 271 29.78 40.50 -16.14
CA THR A 271 29.44 41.53 -17.14
C THR A 271 28.98 40.96 -18.47
N THR A 272 29.39 39.72 -18.80
CA THR A 272 29.09 39.07 -20.08
C THR A 272 28.23 37.82 -19.95
N GLN A 273 28.24 37.17 -18.77
CA GLN A 273 27.52 35.93 -18.53
C GLN A 273 26.31 36.14 -17.60
N PRO A 274 25.11 35.68 -17.99
CA PRO A 274 23.94 35.81 -17.13
C PRO A 274 23.99 34.82 -15.97
N VAL A 275 23.40 35.23 -14.85
CA VAL A 275 23.11 34.33 -13.72
C VAL A 275 22.02 33.34 -14.14
N LYS A 276 22.34 32.05 -14.04
CA LYS A 276 21.44 30.94 -14.36
C LYS A 276 20.79 30.43 -13.07
N HIS A 277 19.49 30.20 -13.14
CA HIS A 277 18.72 29.52 -12.11
C HIS A 277 18.31 28.15 -12.64
N LEU A 278 18.60 27.11 -11.87
CA LEU A 278 18.23 25.75 -12.24
C LEU A 278 17.74 24.97 -11.03
N VAL A 279 16.98 23.93 -11.34
CA VAL A 279 16.50 22.95 -10.37
C VAL A 279 17.10 21.60 -10.75
N THR A 280 17.63 20.87 -9.77
CA THR A 280 18.22 19.55 -9.99
C THR A 280 17.80 18.55 -8.92
N SER A 281 17.64 17.29 -9.32
CA SER A 281 17.23 16.21 -8.44
C SER A 281 17.66 14.88 -9.03
N ARG A 282 17.95 13.92 -8.17
CA ARG A 282 18.06 12.52 -8.58
C ARG A 282 16.65 11.94 -8.68
N LYS A 283 16.15 11.74 -9.90
CA LYS A 283 14.83 11.15 -10.13
C LYS A 283 14.96 9.66 -10.36
N ARG A 284 14.11 8.87 -9.71
CA ARG A 284 14.03 7.42 -9.88
C ARG A 284 12.58 6.98 -9.84
N GLY A 285 12.31 5.80 -10.40
CA GLY A 285 10.96 5.27 -10.53
C GLY A 285 10.60 5.06 -11.98
N PHE A 286 9.31 5.04 -12.27
CA PHE A 286 8.82 4.61 -13.56
C PHE A 286 7.49 5.27 -13.93
N TYR A 287 7.17 5.25 -15.22
CA TYR A 287 5.92 5.81 -15.75
C TYR A 287 5.33 4.93 -16.85
N ASP A 288 4.03 5.10 -17.10
CA ASP A 288 3.29 4.42 -18.17
C ASP A 288 2.56 5.45 -19.06
N GLY A 289 3.25 5.88 -20.11
CA GLY A 289 2.79 6.95 -20.99
C GLY A 289 2.72 8.27 -20.24
N ASP A 290 1.78 9.13 -20.66
CA ASP A 290 1.61 10.47 -20.09
C ASP A 290 0.53 10.54 -19.00
N VAL A 291 -0.02 9.39 -18.59
CA VAL A 291 -1.21 9.32 -17.72
C VAL A 291 -0.90 8.83 -16.32
N GLN A 292 0.24 8.15 -16.12
CA GLN A 292 0.57 7.42 -14.91
C GLN A 292 2.07 7.45 -14.62
N SER A 293 2.45 7.79 -13.39
CA SER A 293 3.84 7.83 -12.96
C SER A 293 3.98 7.60 -11.45
N ASN A 294 5.09 6.96 -11.06
CA ASN A 294 5.53 6.89 -9.68
C ASN A 294 7.03 7.16 -9.68
N ILE A 295 7.37 8.44 -9.48
CA ILE A 295 8.73 8.94 -9.59
C ILE A 295 9.07 9.61 -8.27
N HIS A 296 10.10 9.13 -7.58
CA HIS A 296 10.64 9.83 -6.44
C HIS A 296 11.76 10.76 -6.87
N SER A 297 11.67 11.99 -6.36
CA SER A 297 12.67 13.04 -6.53
C SER A 297 13.49 13.13 -5.26
N MET A 298 14.80 12.95 -5.37
CA MET A 298 15.71 12.93 -4.24
C MET A 298 16.77 14.02 -4.33
N TYR A 299 17.15 14.51 -3.16
CA TYR A 299 18.31 15.34 -2.92
C TYR A 299 19.13 14.76 -1.76
N SER A 300 20.37 15.20 -1.63
CA SER A 300 21.21 14.86 -0.49
C SER A 300 21.62 16.11 0.25
N HIS A 301 21.69 16.03 1.58
CA HIS A 301 22.24 17.11 2.39
C HIS A 301 23.58 16.64 2.96
N LEU A 302 24.55 17.54 3.02
CA LEU A 302 25.80 17.28 3.72
C LEU A 302 25.77 18.06 5.03
N ASP A 303 25.87 17.37 6.15
CA ASP A 303 26.01 18.03 7.45
C ASP A 303 27.38 18.71 7.53
N VAL A 304 27.39 20.04 7.66
CA VAL A 304 28.62 20.84 7.73
C VAL A 304 29.13 21.03 9.16
N THR A 305 28.34 20.63 10.16
CA THR A 305 28.65 20.85 11.59
C THR A 305 29.44 19.69 12.21
N ASN A 306 29.59 18.58 11.48
CA ASN A 306 30.32 17.41 11.96
C ASN A 306 31.05 16.74 10.80
N ALA A 307 32.35 17.03 10.66
CA ALA A 307 33.18 16.48 9.60
C ALA A 307 33.21 14.94 9.62
N ARG A 308 33.20 14.31 10.80
CA ARG A 308 33.20 12.85 10.92
C ARG A 308 31.91 12.24 10.37
N SER A 309 30.76 12.79 10.76
CA SER A 309 29.46 12.34 10.23
C SER A 309 29.35 12.58 8.72
N ALA A 310 29.88 13.71 8.23
CA ALA A 310 29.88 14.04 6.81
C ALA A 310 30.71 13.06 5.95
N LEU A 311 31.84 12.58 6.47
CA LEU A 311 32.64 11.54 5.84
C LEU A 311 31.93 10.19 5.85
N TYR A 312 31.27 9.87 6.96
CA TYR A 312 30.64 8.57 7.18
C TYR A 312 29.32 8.41 6.40
N GLU A 313 28.43 9.40 6.44
CA GLU A 313 27.05 9.30 5.95
C GLU A 313 26.78 10.15 4.69
N TRP A 314 25.98 9.59 3.79
CA TRP A 314 25.39 10.28 2.65
C TRP A 314 23.91 9.94 2.53
N GLU A 315 23.09 10.75 3.18
CA GLU A 315 21.65 10.54 3.16
C GLU A 315 21.00 11.12 1.90
N TRP A 316 20.11 10.34 1.31
CA TRP A 316 19.25 10.74 0.20
C TRP A 316 17.80 10.82 0.69
N LEU A 317 17.30 12.05 0.70
CA LEU A 317 15.97 12.43 1.16
C LEU A 317 15.13 12.83 -0.05
N GLY A 318 13.83 12.62 0.02
CA GLY A 318 12.96 13.05 -1.06
C GLY A 318 11.50 12.73 -0.85
N GLU A 319 10.73 12.91 -1.91
CA GLU A 319 9.30 12.60 -1.95
C GLU A 319 8.96 11.80 -3.21
N ALA A 320 7.99 10.90 -3.08
CA ALA A 320 7.40 10.20 -4.21
C ALA A 320 6.33 11.08 -4.86
N ILE A 321 6.43 11.29 -6.15
CA ILE A 321 5.45 11.98 -6.98
C ILE A 321 4.66 10.87 -7.69
N ILE A 322 3.40 10.70 -7.27
CA ILE A 322 2.49 9.69 -7.82
C ILE A 322 1.43 10.41 -8.63
N GLU A 323 1.39 10.14 -9.92
CA GLU A 323 0.34 10.59 -10.83
C GLU A 323 -0.42 9.36 -11.32
N ASP A 324 -1.74 9.36 -11.16
CA ASP A 324 -2.60 8.32 -11.73
C ASP A 324 -3.91 8.95 -12.19
N SER A 325 -3.99 9.24 -13.50
CA SER A 325 -5.18 9.80 -14.14
C SER A 325 -6.40 8.88 -14.05
N TRP A 326 -6.19 7.58 -13.80
CA TRP A 326 -7.24 6.57 -13.69
C TRP A 326 -7.60 6.25 -12.24
N ALA A 327 -7.00 6.89 -11.24
CA ALA A 327 -7.25 6.60 -9.83
C ALA A 327 -8.74 6.65 -9.44
N TRP A 328 -9.54 7.48 -10.11
CA TRP A 328 -10.98 7.61 -9.88
C TRP A 328 -11.76 6.29 -10.01
N VAL A 329 -11.24 5.30 -10.75
CA VAL A 329 -11.90 3.99 -10.87
C VAL A 329 -12.01 3.30 -9.52
N HIS A 330 -11.08 3.55 -8.59
CA HIS A 330 -11.12 3.01 -7.22
C HIS A 330 -12.21 3.66 -6.35
N GLY A 331 -12.83 4.76 -6.82
CA GLY A 331 -13.97 5.41 -6.17
C GLY A 331 -15.21 4.51 -6.01
N LEU A 332 -15.27 3.38 -6.73
CA LEU A 332 -16.28 2.34 -6.51
C LEU A 332 -16.31 1.81 -5.07
N HIS A 333 -15.18 1.86 -4.35
CA HIS A 333 -15.11 1.43 -2.94
C HIS A 333 -15.95 2.29 -2.02
N PHE A 334 -16.12 3.57 -2.33
CA PHE A 334 -17.03 4.45 -1.59
C PHE A 334 -18.45 3.88 -1.60
N ILE A 335 -18.94 3.50 -2.77
CA ILE A 335 -20.27 2.92 -2.95
C ILE A 335 -20.38 1.59 -2.19
N PHE A 336 -19.36 0.74 -2.28
CA PHE A 336 -19.38 -0.56 -1.60
C PHE A 336 -19.36 -0.44 -0.08
N GLY A 337 -18.56 0.48 0.44
CA GLY A 337 -18.49 0.79 1.87
C GLY A 337 -19.81 1.40 2.37
N MET A 338 -20.38 2.37 1.65
CA MET A 338 -21.65 3.00 2.02
C MET A 338 -22.83 2.01 2.03
N GLN A 339 -22.89 1.11 1.05
CA GLN A 339 -23.90 0.03 1.05
C GLN A 339 -23.76 -0.87 2.27
N THR A 340 -22.53 -1.23 2.65
CA THR A 340 -22.27 -2.12 3.80
C THR A 340 -22.54 -1.40 5.13
N PHE A 341 -22.24 -0.10 5.20
CA PHE A 341 -22.58 0.76 6.34
C PHE A 341 -24.10 0.84 6.54
N PHE A 342 -24.86 1.06 5.46
CA PHE A 342 -26.31 1.08 5.52
C PHE A 342 -26.89 -0.25 6.01
N SER A 343 -26.34 -1.39 5.56
CA SER A 343 -26.73 -2.71 6.06
C SER A 343 -26.47 -2.90 7.56
N LEU A 344 -25.35 -2.37 8.06
CA LEU A 344 -25.05 -2.36 9.50
C LEU A 344 -26.00 -1.46 10.28
N LEU A 345 -26.40 -0.31 9.72
CA LEU A 345 -27.40 0.56 10.33
C LEU A 345 -28.76 -0.14 10.44
N VAL A 346 -29.21 -0.82 9.39
CA VAL A 346 -30.43 -1.63 9.41
C VAL A 346 -30.34 -2.73 10.47
N LEU A 347 -29.21 -3.44 10.54
CA LEU A 347 -28.98 -4.46 11.58
C LEU A 347 -29.07 -3.86 12.99
N PHE A 348 -28.45 -2.70 13.21
CA PHE A 348 -28.46 -2.00 14.47
C PHE A 348 -29.89 -1.62 14.89
N LEU A 349 -30.68 -1.06 13.97
CA LEU A 349 -32.08 -0.71 14.23
C LEU A 349 -32.92 -1.94 14.60
N VAL A 350 -32.82 -3.03 13.85
CA VAL A 350 -33.55 -4.27 14.15
C VAL A 350 -33.11 -4.86 15.49
N THR A 351 -31.81 -4.87 15.77
CA THR A 351 -31.25 -5.36 17.04
C THR A 351 -31.75 -4.51 18.22
N TYR A 352 -31.73 -3.19 18.07
CA TYR A 352 -32.20 -2.24 19.06
C TYR A 352 -33.69 -2.42 19.40
N GLN A 353 -34.54 -2.56 18.39
CA GLN A 353 -35.99 -2.79 18.58
C GLN A 353 -36.28 -4.13 19.27
N ASN A 354 -35.50 -5.16 18.95
CA ASN A 354 -35.59 -6.46 19.62
C ASN A 354 -35.18 -6.38 21.10
N ILE A 355 -34.09 -5.67 21.40
CA ILE A 355 -33.63 -5.46 22.78
C ILE A 355 -34.68 -4.69 23.58
N ARG A 356 -35.27 -3.62 23.02
CA ARG A 356 -36.39 -2.91 23.63
C ARG A 356 -37.60 -3.80 23.91
N SER A 357 -37.84 -4.78 23.04
CA SER A 357 -38.89 -5.80 23.20
C SER A 357 -38.50 -6.92 24.18
N GLY A 358 -37.36 -6.83 24.86
CA GLY A 358 -36.88 -7.80 25.85
C GLY A 358 -36.27 -9.07 25.25
N LYS A 359 -35.95 -9.08 23.95
CA LYS A 359 -35.38 -10.22 23.22
C LYS A 359 -33.94 -9.91 22.81
N ILE A 360 -32.99 -10.77 23.17
CA ILE A 360 -31.60 -10.65 22.72
C ILE A 360 -31.48 -11.39 21.39
N TRP A 361 -31.29 -10.64 20.31
CA TRP A 361 -31.12 -11.15 18.95
C TRP A 361 -30.13 -10.27 18.19
N ILE A 362 -29.16 -10.89 17.52
CA ILE A 362 -28.16 -10.23 16.68
C ILE A 362 -28.08 -11.02 15.37
N GLY A 363 -28.47 -10.39 14.27
CA GLY A 363 -28.40 -10.95 12.92
C GLY A 363 -27.02 -10.84 12.26
N ALA A 364 -26.91 -11.26 11.00
CA ALA A 364 -25.68 -11.18 10.21
C ALA A 364 -25.63 -9.90 9.33
N PRO A 365 -24.59 -9.04 9.44
CA PRO A 365 -24.54 -7.78 8.70
C PRO A 365 -24.52 -7.94 7.17
N PHE A 366 -24.03 -9.07 6.67
CA PHE A 366 -24.00 -9.39 5.23
C PHE A 366 -25.30 -9.99 4.69
N ALA A 367 -26.35 -10.08 5.50
CA ALA A 367 -27.64 -10.68 5.12
C ALA A 367 -28.30 -10.03 3.89
N SER A 368 -28.13 -8.71 3.73
CA SER A 368 -28.63 -7.95 2.57
C SER A 368 -27.78 -8.14 1.32
N THR A 369 -26.55 -8.64 1.46
CA THR A 369 -25.60 -8.78 0.36
C THR A 369 -25.76 -10.17 -0.25
N SER A 370 -26.19 -10.22 -1.51
CA SER A 370 -26.33 -11.49 -2.21
C SER A 370 -24.99 -11.97 -2.75
N THR A 371 -24.88 -13.26 -3.05
CA THR A 371 -23.72 -13.84 -3.75
C THR A 371 -23.47 -13.14 -5.07
N ALA A 372 -24.54 -12.87 -5.83
CA ALA A 372 -24.47 -12.10 -7.06
C ALA A 372 -23.85 -10.71 -6.81
N THR A 373 -24.23 -10.02 -5.73
CA THR A 373 -23.64 -8.73 -5.36
C THR A 373 -22.13 -8.81 -5.14
N PHE A 374 -21.64 -9.81 -4.38
CA PHE A 374 -20.19 -9.99 -4.19
C PHE A 374 -19.46 -10.28 -5.49
N VAL A 375 -20.01 -11.17 -6.33
CA VAL A 375 -19.42 -11.51 -7.63
C VAL A 375 -19.40 -10.29 -8.56
N THR A 376 -20.49 -9.54 -8.66
CA THR A 376 -20.55 -8.31 -9.45
C THR A 376 -19.54 -7.28 -8.96
N ARG A 377 -19.39 -7.09 -7.64
CA ARG A 377 -18.36 -6.19 -7.09
C ARG A 377 -16.95 -6.64 -7.50
N GLY A 378 -16.65 -7.93 -7.42
CA GLY A 378 -15.38 -8.48 -7.89
C GLY A 378 -15.13 -8.23 -9.38
N ILE A 379 -16.14 -8.46 -10.22
CA ILE A 379 -16.05 -8.18 -11.67
C ILE A 379 -15.81 -6.70 -11.93
N LEU A 380 -16.52 -5.80 -11.24
CA LEU A 380 -16.33 -4.35 -11.39
C LEU A 380 -14.91 -3.92 -11.04
N VAL A 381 -14.32 -4.50 -9.99
CA VAL A 381 -12.92 -4.24 -9.64
C VAL A 381 -11.96 -4.78 -10.71
N VAL A 382 -12.20 -5.97 -11.25
CA VAL A 382 -11.36 -6.51 -12.35
C VAL A 382 -11.45 -5.61 -13.60
N ILE A 383 -12.63 -5.08 -13.93
CA ILE A 383 -12.79 -4.10 -15.00
C ILE A 383 -12.02 -2.82 -14.66
N SER A 384 -12.06 -2.37 -13.41
CA SER A 384 -11.29 -1.20 -12.96
C SER A 384 -9.79 -1.39 -13.14
N TRP A 385 -9.25 -2.59 -12.87
CA TRP A 385 -7.85 -2.92 -13.14
C TRP A 385 -7.50 -2.87 -14.63
N TYR A 386 -8.40 -3.35 -15.49
CA TYR A 386 -8.20 -3.29 -16.93
C TYR A 386 -8.18 -1.83 -17.44
N VAL A 387 -9.11 -0.99 -16.97
CA VAL A 387 -9.16 0.45 -17.29
C VAL A 387 -7.91 1.16 -16.78
N ASN A 388 -7.46 0.80 -15.57
CA ASN A 388 -6.24 1.31 -14.95
C ASN A 388 -4.95 0.62 -15.49
N SER A 389 -5.02 -0.09 -16.62
CA SER A 389 -3.89 -0.79 -17.25
C SER A 389 -3.03 -1.65 -16.27
N PHE A 390 -3.65 -2.20 -15.23
CA PHE A 390 -3.03 -2.95 -14.12
C PHE A 390 -1.94 -2.17 -13.37
N TRP A 391 -1.95 -0.84 -13.44
CA TRP A 391 -0.97 0.07 -12.85
C TRP A 391 -0.84 -0.10 -11.34
N THR A 392 -1.92 0.09 -10.58
CA THR A 392 -1.88 0.00 -9.11
C THR A 392 -1.43 -1.37 -8.60
N LEU A 393 -1.81 -2.45 -9.29
CA LEU A 393 -1.34 -3.80 -8.98
C LEU A 393 0.17 -3.95 -9.21
N PHE A 394 0.68 -3.40 -10.31
CA PHE A 394 2.10 -3.41 -10.63
C PHE A 394 2.91 -2.56 -9.65
N GLU A 395 2.46 -1.36 -9.32
CA GLU A 395 3.10 -0.52 -8.30
C GLU A 395 3.20 -1.24 -6.95
N PHE A 396 2.11 -1.81 -6.48
CA PHE A 396 2.12 -2.56 -5.22
C PHE A 396 3.02 -3.79 -5.28
N ALA A 397 3.07 -4.48 -6.42
CA ALA A 397 3.97 -5.61 -6.63
C ALA A 397 5.44 -5.16 -6.58
N MET A 398 5.81 -4.09 -7.29
CA MET A 398 7.15 -3.50 -7.29
C MET A 398 7.56 -3.00 -5.91
N SER A 399 6.66 -2.36 -5.15
CA SER A 399 6.96 -1.91 -3.78
C SER A 399 7.27 -3.08 -2.84
N ASN A 400 6.49 -4.18 -2.93
CA ASN A 400 6.79 -5.40 -2.18
C ASN A 400 8.10 -6.05 -2.66
N ALA A 401 8.36 -6.04 -3.97
CA ALA A 401 9.57 -6.61 -4.56
C ALA A 401 10.84 -5.84 -4.17
N ALA A 402 10.75 -4.52 -4.03
CA ALA A 402 11.83 -3.68 -3.51
C ALA A 402 12.26 -4.11 -2.10
N ILE A 403 11.27 -4.30 -1.20
CA ILE A 403 11.52 -4.79 0.17
C ILE A 403 12.13 -6.20 0.18
N LEU A 404 11.79 -7.04 -0.80
CA LEU A 404 12.30 -8.42 -0.88
C LEU A 404 13.69 -8.51 -1.52
N SER A 405 13.99 -7.65 -2.49
CA SER A 405 15.28 -7.58 -3.19
C SER A 405 16.32 -6.75 -2.44
N GLY A 406 15.90 -5.89 -1.51
CA GLY A 406 16.76 -4.90 -0.87
C GLY A 406 17.11 -3.74 -1.80
N SER A 407 16.38 -3.58 -2.89
CA SER A 407 16.48 -2.38 -3.75
C SER A 407 15.77 -1.19 -3.11
N GLU A 408 15.91 -0.03 -3.74
CA GLU A 408 15.38 1.23 -3.24
C GLU A 408 13.88 1.18 -2.99
N GLY A 409 13.47 1.72 -1.84
CA GLY A 409 12.08 1.71 -1.40
C GLY A 409 11.18 2.53 -2.33
N MET A 410 9.98 2.02 -2.59
CA MET A 410 8.97 2.73 -3.38
C MET A 410 7.70 2.94 -2.58
N TYR A 411 7.32 4.21 -2.45
CA TYR A 411 6.09 4.61 -1.79
C TYR A 411 4.87 4.34 -2.68
N VAL A 412 3.83 3.76 -2.08
CA VAL A 412 2.57 3.43 -2.76
C VAL A 412 1.39 3.55 -1.79
N HIS A 413 0.22 3.94 -2.30
CA HIS A 413 -1.04 3.89 -1.55
C HIS A 413 -1.57 2.45 -1.50
N LYS A 414 -0.96 1.62 -0.64
CA LYS A 414 -1.28 0.20 -0.46
C LYS A 414 -2.76 -0.08 -0.17
N GLU A 415 -3.47 0.89 0.39
CA GLU A 415 -4.89 0.83 0.74
C GLU A 415 -5.78 0.58 -0.50
N LEU A 416 -5.41 1.14 -1.66
CA LEU A 416 -6.13 0.95 -2.92
C LEU A 416 -6.13 -0.53 -3.33
N VAL A 417 -4.93 -1.13 -3.40
CA VAL A 417 -4.77 -2.54 -3.77
C VAL A 417 -5.31 -3.48 -2.69
N HIS A 418 -5.19 -3.09 -1.41
CA HIS A 418 -5.80 -3.85 -0.31
C HIS A 418 -7.31 -3.98 -0.53
N ALA A 419 -8.03 -2.88 -0.75
CA ALA A 419 -9.47 -2.90 -0.97
C ALA A 419 -9.86 -3.66 -2.24
N ASP A 420 -9.17 -3.41 -3.35
CA ASP A 420 -9.44 -4.09 -4.63
C ASP A 420 -9.31 -5.61 -4.49
N VAL A 421 -8.16 -6.07 -3.99
CA VAL A 421 -7.86 -7.50 -3.90
C VAL A 421 -8.76 -8.18 -2.88
N LEU A 422 -9.13 -7.51 -1.79
CA LEU A 422 -10.14 -8.02 -0.85
C LEU A 422 -11.49 -8.24 -1.54
N VAL A 423 -11.97 -7.26 -2.32
CA VAL A 423 -13.26 -7.35 -3.00
C VAL A 423 -13.26 -8.46 -4.06
N VAL A 424 -12.20 -8.57 -4.86
CA VAL A 424 -12.04 -9.65 -5.84
C VAL A 424 -11.98 -11.00 -5.14
N TYR A 425 -11.22 -11.11 -4.05
CA TYR A 425 -11.16 -12.33 -3.23
C TYR A 425 -12.54 -12.72 -2.69
N LEU A 426 -13.30 -11.79 -2.10
CA LEU A 426 -14.65 -12.06 -1.60
C LEU A 426 -15.61 -12.44 -2.74
N GLY A 427 -15.49 -11.83 -3.91
CA GLY A 427 -16.23 -12.23 -5.11
C GLY A 427 -15.96 -13.68 -5.53
N LEU A 428 -14.68 -14.07 -5.58
CA LEU A 428 -14.26 -15.43 -5.90
C LEU A 428 -14.71 -16.44 -4.84
N VAL A 429 -14.55 -16.12 -3.55
CA VAL A 429 -15.02 -16.95 -2.44
C VAL A 429 -16.54 -17.14 -2.50
N ALA A 430 -17.31 -16.09 -2.80
CA ALA A 430 -18.76 -16.17 -2.96
C ALA A 430 -19.16 -17.07 -4.14
N PHE A 431 -18.48 -16.94 -5.29
CA PHE A 431 -18.70 -17.78 -6.46
C PHE A 431 -18.39 -19.26 -6.18
N LEU A 432 -17.22 -19.54 -5.58
CA LEU A 432 -16.80 -20.90 -5.23
C LEU A 432 -17.73 -21.54 -4.19
N SER A 433 -18.15 -20.76 -3.19
CA SER A 433 -19.14 -21.17 -2.19
C SER A 433 -20.47 -21.58 -2.82
N TRP A 434 -20.94 -20.82 -3.82
CA TRP A 434 -22.14 -21.16 -4.58
C TRP A 434 -21.98 -22.44 -5.40
N MET A 435 -20.84 -22.62 -6.08
CA MET A 435 -20.53 -23.84 -6.83
C MET A 435 -20.46 -25.09 -5.94
N ILE A 436 -19.79 -24.99 -4.79
CA ILE A 436 -19.63 -26.10 -3.84
C ILE A 436 -20.94 -26.36 -3.08
N ARG A 437 -21.89 -25.41 -3.12
CA ARG A 437 -23.13 -25.41 -2.32
C ARG A 437 -22.83 -25.46 -0.82
N GLU A 438 -21.89 -24.63 -0.37
CA GLU A 438 -21.55 -24.52 1.04
C GLU A 438 -21.42 -23.09 1.51
N ARG A 439 -21.90 -22.79 2.72
CA ARG A 439 -21.83 -21.44 3.31
C ARG A 439 -20.45 -21.18 3.89
N ILE A 440 -19.89 -20.00 3.64
CA ILE A 440 -18.61 -19.56 4.22
C ILE A 440 -18.88 -18.40 5.16
N ASP A 441 -18.40 -18.49 6.39
CA ASP A 441 -18.60 -17.43 7.37
C ASP A 441 -17.81 -16.17 6.94
N PRO A 442 -18.44 -14.99 6.84
CA PRO A 442 -17.77 -13.75 6.45
C PRO A 442 -16.57 -13.40 7.33
N SER A 443 -16.64 -13.71 8.63
CA SER A 443 -15.52 -13.46 9.53
C SER A 443 -14.30 -14.29 9.18
N VAL A 444 -14.49 -15.57 8.83
CA VAL A 444 -13.41 -16.46 8.41
C VAL A 444 -12.77 -15.95 7.13
N ALA A 445 -13.58 -15.57 6.13
CA ALA A 445 -13.06 -15.07 4.86
C ALA A 445 -12.26 -13.77 5.04
N ILE A 446 -12.84 -12.77 5.73
CA ILE A 446 -12.21 -11.45 5.87
C ILE A 446 -10.99 -11.51 6.79
N PHE A 447 -11.07 -12.12 7.98
CA PHE A 447 -9.93 -12.14 8.90
C PHE A 447 -8.78 -13.02 8.39
N LEU A 448 -9.07 -14.14 7.72
CA LEU A 448 -8.01 -14.94 7.12
C LEU A 448 -7.32 -14.16 5.99
N PHE A 449 -8.07 -13.39 5.19
CA PHE A 449 -7.50 -12.47 4.23
C PHE A 449 -6.59 -11.42 4.90
N GLU A 450 -7.03 -10.77 5.96
CA GLU A 450 -6.24 -9.76 6.67
C GLU A 450 -4.92 -10.34 7.21
N ILE A 451 -4.95 -11.57 7.76
CA ILE A 451 -3.76 -12.27 8.23
C ILE A 451 -2.77 -12.51 7.08
N ILE A 452 -3.25 -13.06 5.96
CA ILE A 452 -2.40 -13.31 4.78
C ILE A 452 -1.90 -12.00 4.16
N HIS A 453 -2.73 -10.96 4.12
CA HIS A 453 -2.36 -9.65 3.58
C HIS A 453 -1.26 -9.01 4.43
N LYS A 454 -1.38 -9.06 5.76
CA LYS A 454 -0.40 -8.54 6.72
C LYS A 454 0.93 -9.28 6.64
N HIS A 455 0.91 -10.61 6.54
CA HIS A 455 2.11 -11.47 6.51
C HIS A 455 2.56 -11.84 5.09
N ARG A 456 2.08 -11.15 4.06
CA ARG A 456 2.30 -11.51 2.64
C ARG A 456 3.77 -11.70 2.26
N LEU A 457 4.68 -10.86 2.76
CA LEU A 457 6.11 -10.93 2.45
C LEU A 457 6.74 -12.17 3.10
N SER A 458 6.33 -12.51 4.31
CA SER A 458 6.76 -13.75 4.98
C SER A 458 6.31 -14.99 4.20
N PHE A 459 5.07 -14.99 3.68
CA PHE A 459 4.57 -16.07 2.83
C PHE A 459 5.35 -16.21 1.52
N ILE A 460 5.72 -15.10 0.88
CA ILE A 460 6.56 -15.12 -0.32
C ILE A 460 7.94 -15.70 0.00
N ARG A 461 8.57 -15.29 1.11
CA ARG A 461 9.89 -15.78 1.53
C ARG A 461 9.93 -17.29 1.82
N ILE A 462 8.81 -17.91 2.18
CA ILE A 462 8.72 -19.37 2.41
C ILE A 462 8.85 -20.16 1.10
N SER A 463 8.58 -19.55 -0.05
CA SER A 463 8.66 -20.20 -1.36
C SER A 463 9.86 -19.67 -2.16
N PRO A 464 11.00 -20.39 -2.19
CA PRO A 464 12.22 -19.92 -2.85
C PRO A 464 12.02 -19.61 -4.34
N SER A 465 11.22 -20.42 -5.05
CA SER A 465 10.94 -20.21 -6.48
C SER A 465 10.15 -18.93 -6.72
N VAL A 466 9.16 -18.62 -5.88
CA VAL A 466 8.37 -17.39 -5.99
C VAL A 466 9.22 -16.16 -5.63
N LEU A 467 10.03 -16.27 -4.59
CA LEU A 467 10.95 -15.21 -4.19
C LEU A 467 11.96 -14.91 -5.31
N HIS A 468 12.56 -15.94 -5.90
CA HIS A 468 13.52 -15.81 -6.99
C HIS A 468 12.91 -15.09 -8.20
N GLU A 469 11.70 -15.45 -8.60
CA GLU A 469 10.99 -14.81 -9.71
C GLU A 469 10.76 -13.32 -9.44
N ILE A 470 10.25 -12.98 -8.25
CA ILE A 470 9.97 -11.59 -7.85
C ILE A 470 11.25 -10.75 -7.83
N VAL A 471 12.32 -11.26 -7.21
CA VAL A 471 13.59 -10.53 -7.09
C VAL A 471 14.26 -10.37 -8.45
N THR A 472 14.25 -11.41 -9.29
CA THR A 472 14.86 -11.37 -10.64
C THR A 472 14.16 -10.34 -11.52
N ASN A 473 12.83 -10.38 -11.57
CA ASN A 473 12.06 -9.43 -12.37
C ASN A 473 12.25 -7.99 -11.86
N SER A 474 12.15 -7.77 -10.54
CA SER A 474 12.35 -6.45 -9.93
C SER A 474 13.74 -5.89 -10.22
N ASN A 475 14.79 -6.69 -10.10
CA ASN A 475 16.15 -6.25 -10.41
C ASN A 475 16.32 -5.92 -11.90
N SER A 476 15.69 -6.70 -12.79
CA SER A 476 15.69 -6.43 -14.22
C SER A 476 14.98 -5.14 -14.56
N VAL A 477 13.81 -4.89 -13.95
CA VAL A 477 13.04 -3.65 -14.13
C VAL A 477 13.79 -2.45 -13.59
N PHE A 478 14.39 -2.55 -12.40
CA PHE A 478 15.15 -1.46 -11.79
C PHE A 478 16.32 -1.01 -12.67
N ARG A 479 17.01 -1.96 -13.33
CA ARG A 479 18.11 -1.67 -14.26
C ARG A 479 17.69 -0.91 -15.52
N LEU A 480 16.41 -0.88 -15.87
CA LEU A 480 15.93 -0.10 -17.03
C LEU A 480 16.06 1.41 -16.83
N GLY A 481 16.18 1.88 -15.59
CA GLY A 481 16.42 3.29 -15.31
C GLY A 481 17.81 3.78 -15.70
N VAL A 482 18.77 2.86 -15.88
CA VAL A 482 20.10 3.21 -16.39
C VAL A 482 20.01 3.46 -17.89
N ALA A 483 20.27 4.70 -18.30
CA ALA A 483 20.20 5.10 -19.70
C ALA A 483 21.23 4.34 -20.54
N ALA A 484 20.78 3.75 -21.64
CA ALA A 484 21.65 3.00 -22.53
C ALA A 484 22.75 3.90 -23.12
N LYS A 485 24.00 3.51 -22.96
CA LYS A 485 25.16 4.19 -23.57
C LYS A 485 25.51 3.59 -24.91
N THR A 486 25.73 4.44 -25.91
CA THR A 486 26.44 4.03 -27.12
C THR A 486 27.92 3.81 -26.79
N PRO A 487 28.66 3.01 -27.58
CA PRO A 487 30.10 2.83 -27.36
C PRO A 487 30.88 4.15 -27.31
N VAL A 488 30.43 5.16 -28.04
CA VAL A 488 31.02 6.52 -28.04
C VAL A 488 30.82 7.20 -26.69
N VAL A 489 29.61 7.16 -26.12
CA VAL A 489 29.33 7.74 -24.78
C VAL A 489 30.06 6.98 -23.69
N ALA A 490 30.09 5.64 -23.76
CA ALA A 490 30.82 4.81 -22.80
C ALA A 490 32.33 5.10 -22.79
N ALA A 491 32.92 5.43 -23.95
CA ALA A 491 34.32 5.83 -24.06
C ALA A 491 34.60 7.26 -23.55
N MET A 492 33.59 8.13 -23.47
CA MET A 492 33.73 9.51 -23.01
C MET A 492 33.53 9.66 -21.49
N ALA A 493 32.56 8.94 -20.93
CA ALA A 493 32.12 9.10 -19.55
C ALA A 493 31.86 7.74 -18.89
N PRO A 494 32.61 7.36 -17.85
CA PRO A 494 32.43 6.07 -17.19
C PRO A 494 31.18 6.03 -16.28
N LEU A 495 30.68 7.17 -15.81
CA LEU A 495 29.48 7.26 -14.97
C LEU A 495 28.19 7.19 -15.78
N ASP A 496 27.20 6.43 -15.33
CA ASP A 496 25.93 6.24 -16.05
C ASP A 496 24.85 7.21 -15.58
N PHE A 497 24.06 7.70 -16.53
CA PHE A 497 22.86 8.45 -16.19
C PHE A 497 21.75 7.49 -15.81
N TRP A 498 21.18 7.68 -14.62
CA TRP A 498 20.05 6.90 -14.13
C TRP A 498 18.89 7.85 -13.83
N SER A 499 17.77 7.65 -14.51
CA SER A 499 16.55 8.44 -14.31
C SER A 499 15.29 7.57 -14.30
N ALA A 500 14.13 8.20 -14.18
CA ALA A 500 12.84 7.55 -14.36
C ALA A 500 12.70 7.02 -15.81
N PHE A 501 12.02 5.89 -15.96
CA PHE A 501 11.89 5.21 -17.25
C PHE A 501 10.45 4.78 -17.55
N GLN A 502 10.12 4.71 -18.83
CA GLN A 502 8.87 4.13 -19.30
C GLN A 502 8.90 2.62 -19.02
N ILE A 503 7.92 2.11 -18.27
CA ILE A 503 7.80 0.67 -18.08
C ILE A 503 7.53 0.03 -19.44
N PRO A 504 8.19 -1.08 -19.78
CA PRO A 504 7.78 -1.91 -20.91
C PRO A 504 6.43 -2.59 -20.59
N LYS A 505 6.13 -3.68 -21.28
CA LYS A 505 4.95 -4.48 -20.97
C LYS A 505 5.06 -5.08 -19.55
N LYS A 506 4.03 -4.87 -18.74
CA LYS A 506 3.90 -5.47 -17.40
C LYS A 506 3.88 -7.01 -17.48
N ASP A 507 4.75 -7.66 -16.71
CA ASP A 507 4.89 -9.12 -16.72
C ASP A 507 3.80 -9.80 -15.88
N ALA A 508 2.99 -10.64 -16.54
CA ALA A 508 1.91 -11.38 -15.89
C ALA A 508 2.42 -12.43 -14.88
N THR A 509 3.59 -13.02 -15.14
CA THR A 509 4.22 -14.01 -14.26
C THR A 509 4.66 -13.34 -12.96
N PHE A 510 5.29 -12.17 -13.07
CA PHE A 510 5.66 -11.35 -11.92
C PHE A 510 4.46 -10.94 -11.07
N LEU A 511 3.36 -10.49 -11.70
CA LEU A 511 2.13 -10.15 -10.99
C LEU A 511 1.54 -11.39 -10.28
N ALA A 512 1.45 -12.53 -10.97
CA ALA A 512 0.94 -13.77 -10.38
C ALA A 512 1.80 -14.23 -9.18
N ALA A 513 3.12 -14.17 -9.30
CA ALA A 513 4.07 -14.47 -8.23
C ALA A 513 3.88 -13.51 -7.04
N SER A 514 3.73 -12.20 -7.29
CA SER A 514 3.54 -11.18 -6.26
C SER A 514 2.22 -11.36 -5.47
N PHE A 515 1.17 -11.85 -6.13
CA PHE A 515 -0.12 -12.15 -5.50
C PHE A 515 -0.28 -13.61 -5.06
N PHE A 516 0.79 -14.43 -5.13
CA PHE A 516 0.80 -15.83 -4.73
C PHE A 516 0.14 -16.10 -3.37
N PRO A 517 0.41 -15.35 -2.28
CA PRO A 517 -0.23 -15.61 -0.98
C PRO A 517 -1.76 -15.55 -1.04
N LYS A 518 -2.33 -14.68 -1.87
CA LYS A 518 -3.79 -14.51 -2.00
C LYS A 518 -4.39 -15.60 -2.88
N ILE A 519 -3.64 -16.09 -3.86
CA ILE A 519 -4.00 -17.27 -4.66
C ILE A 519 -4.01 -18.51 -3.77
N SER A 520 -2.97 -18.71 -2.94
CA SER A 520 -2.92 -19.82 -1.97
C SER A 520 -4.06 -19.74 -0.95
N LEU A 521 -4.45 -18.53 -0.52
CA LEU A 521 -5.60 -18.33 0.35
C LEU A 521 -6.91 -18.83 -0.26
N LEU A 522 -7.14 -18.62 -1.56
CA LEU A 522 -8.32 -19.19 -2.24
C LEU A 522 -8.33 -20.73 -2.17
N ALA A 523 -7.17 -21.37 -2.37
CA ALA A 523 -7.05 -22.82 -2.24
C ALA A 523 -7.36 -23.31 -0.81
N ILE A 524 -6.89 -22.58 0.22
CA ILE A 524 -7.20 -22.88 1.63
C ILE A 524 -8.71 -22.82 1.89
N VAL A 525 -9.40 -21.81 1.37
CA VAL A 525 -10.85 -21.66 1.53
C VAL A 525 -11.62 -22.77 0.80
N ILE A 526 -11.18 -23.18 -0.38
CA ILE A 526 -11.75 -24.32 -1.10
C ILE A 526 -11.60 -25.60 -0.26
N CYS A 527 -10.39 -25.86 0.26
CA CYS A 527 -10.15 -27.02 1.13
C CYS A 527 -11.05 -26.99 2.37
N TYR A 528 -11.17 -25.83 3.02
CA TYR A 528 -12.08 -25.63 4.14
C TYR A 528 -13.54 -25.95 3.78
N ALA A 529 -14.03 -25.45 2.64
CA ALA A 529 -15.39 -25.70 2.18
C ALA A 529 -15.64 -27.20 1.86
N LEU A 530 -14.66 -27.87 1.24
CA LEU A 530 -14.74 -29.31 0.96
C LEU A 530 -14.74 -30.15 2.24
N LEU A 531 -13.82 -29.88 3.18
CA LEU A 531 -13.78 -30.56 4.48
C LEU A 531 -15.09 -30.39 5.24
N ARG A 532 -15.67 -29.19 5.19
CA ARG A 532 -16.97 -28.91 5.80
C ARG A 532 -18.10 -29.71 5.17
N LYS A 533 -18.12 -29.81 3.85
CA LYS A 533 -19.10 -30.58 3.10
C LYS A 533 -19.02 -32.07 3.45
N VAL A 534 -17.80 -32.61 3.55
CA VAL A 534 -17.55 -33.98 3.98
C VAL A 534 -18.03 -34.19 5.41
N TYR A 535 -17.71 -33.28 6.33
CA TYR A 535 -18.17 -33.36 7.73
C TYR A 535 -19.71 -33.41 7.84
N ARG A 536 -20.42 -32.54 7.11
CA ARG A 536 -21.90 -32.52 7.09
C ARG A 536 -22.53 -33.76 6.46
N HIS A 537 -21.82 -34.41 5.55
CA HIS A 537 -22.27 -35.68 4.98
C HIS A 537 -22.25 -36.81 6.03
N PHE A 538 -21.22 -36.85 6.88
CA PHE A 538 -21.11 -37.85 7.95
C PHE A 538 -21.92 -37.51 9.21
N TYR A 539 -22.11 -36.21 9.50
CA TYR A 539 -22.85 -35.72 10.66
C TYR A 539 -23.99 -34.76 10.23
N PRO A 540 -25.09 -35.29 9.66
CA PRO A 540 -26.25 -34.47 9.28
C PRO A 540 -26.92 -33.83 10.51
N GLU A 541 -27.41 -32.59 10.37
CA GLU A 541 -28.14 -31.91 11.44
C GLU A 541 -29.47 -32.62 11.75
N GLU A 542 -29.71 -32.97 13.01
CA GLU A 542 -30.95 -33.60 13.47
C GLU A 542 -32.14 -32.66 13.30
N ILE A 543 -33.03 -32.96 12.35
CA ILE A 543 -34.33 -32.31 12.23
C ILE A 543 -35.20 -32.81 13.38
N HIS A 544 -35.37 -32.01 14.44
CA HIS A 544 -36.29 -32.29 15.54
C HIS A 544 -37.76 -32.26 15.04
N GLN A 545 -38.21 -33.33 14.37
CA GLN A 545 -39.62 -33.59 14.14
C GLN A 545 -40.24 -34.13 15.45
N ARG A 546 -40.87 -33.26 16.25
CA ARG A 546 -41.85 -33.72 17.25
C ARG A 546 -43.13 -34.10 16.51
N SER A 547 -43.18 -35.33 16.02
CA SER A 547 -44.36 -35.94 15.42
C SER A 547 -45.43 -36.17 16.49
N THR A 548 -46.40 -35.25 16.58
CA THR A 548 -47.67 -35.57 17.25
C THR A 548 -48.54 -36.27 16.21
N ARG A 549 -48.52 -37.60 16.23
CA ARG A 549 -49.27 -38.45 15.32
C ARG A 549 -50.77 -38.35 15.67
N SER A 550 -51.50 -37.42 15.05
CA SER A 550 -52.97 -37.43 15.05
C SER A 550 -53.47 -38.10 13.76
N THR A 551 -54.01 -39.30 13.91
CA THR A 551 -54.69 -40.08 12.88
C THR A 551 -56.01 -39.43 12.48
N ASN A 552 -56.08 -38.93 11.24
CA ASN A 552 -57.23 -38.88 10.32
C ASN A 552 -57.17 -37.61 9.47
N ARG A 553 -56.63 -37.70 8.25
CA ARG A 553 -56.93 -36.76 7.15
C ARG A 553 -56.54 -37.34 5.78
N SER A 554 -57.28 -36.91 4.76
CA SER A 554 -57.42 -37.56 3.45
C SER A 554 -56.19 -37.44 2.53
N THR A 555 -56.11 -38.34 1.54
CA THR A 555 -54.97 -38.53 0.62
C THR A 555 -54.68 -37.35 -0.32
N ASN A 556 -55.65 -36.49 -0.64
CA ASN A 556 -55.41 -35.28 -1.44
C ASN A 556 -54.79 -34.14 -0.63
N GLU A 557 -55.03 -34.09 0.68
CA GLU A 557 -54.34 -33.18 1.59
C GLU A 557 -52.87 -33.56 1.73
N ASN A 558 -52.50 -34.84 1.62
CA ASN A 558 -51.11 -35.28 1.73
C ASN A 558 -50.20 -34.80 0.59
N ALA A 559 -50.71 -34.64 -0.64
CA ALA A 559 -49.91 -34.10 -1.76
C ALA A 559 -49.73 -32.58 -1.61
N ALA A 560 -50.80 -31.87 -1.25
CA ALA A 560 -50.74 -30.44 -0.97
C ALA A 560 -49.91 -30.13 0.29
N ILE A 561 -50.03 -30.92 1.36
CA ILE A 561 -49.23 -30.82 2.60
C ILE A 561 -47.82 -31.37 2.40
N ALA A 562 -47.55 -32.28 1.46
CA ALA A 562 -46.17 -32.67 1.11
C ALA A 562 -45.45 -31.51 0.40
N GLN A 563 -46.16 -30.74 -0.43
CA GLN A 563 -45.61 -29.55 -1.09
C GLN A 563 -45.54 -28.35 -0.12
N LYS A 564 -46.58 -28.13 0.71
CA LYS A 564 -46.66 -27.10 1.78
C LYS A 564 -45.84 -27.46 3.03
N GLY A 565 -45.44 -28.71 3.18
CA GLY A 565 -44.64 -29.22 4.29
C GLY A 565 -43.14 -29.01 4.10
N ASN A 566 -42.72 -28.82 2.84
CA ASN A 566 -41.34 -28.52 2.50
C ASN A 566 -41.01 -27.02 2.57
N LEU A 567 -41.96 -26.12 2.28
CA LEU A 567 -41.73 -24.66 2.23
C LEU A 567 -42.61 -23.91 3.25
N THR A 568 -42.06 -22.89 3.89
CA THR A 568 -42.78 -22.00 4.81
C THR A 568 -43.69 -21.02 4.05
N ASN A 569 -44.73 -20.47 4.69
CA ASN A 569 -45.56 -19.43 4.09
C ASN A 569 -44.72 -18.22 3.61
N PHE A 570 -43.64 -17.90 4.33
CA PHE A 570 -42.68 -16.89 3.90
C PHE A 570 -42.00 -17.24 2.55
N GLU A 571 -41.53 -18.48 2.39
CA GLU A 571 -40.89 -18.95 1.15
C GLU A 571 -41.88 -18.96 -0.02
N ILE A 572 -43.15 -19.32 0.22
CA ILE A 572 -44.21 -19.32 -0.80
C ILE A 572 -44.53 -17.90 -1.25
N SER A 573 -44.74 -16.96 -0.32
CA SER A 573 -45.16 -15.59 -0.64
C SER A 573 -44.02 -14.72 -1.21
N THR A 574 -42.77 -14.97 -0.81
CA THR A 574 -41.61 -14.18 -1.27
C THR A 574 -40.80 -14.84 -2.37
N GLY A 575 -40.95 -16.15 -2.58
CA GLY A 575 -40.08 -16.94 -3.47
C GLY A 575 -38.64 -17.12 -2.95
N ALA A 576 -38.33 -16.67 -1.73
CA ALA A 576 -36.98 -16.69 -1.19
C ALA A 576 -36.70 -17.96 -0.40
N GLU A 577 -36.09 -18.96 -1.05
CA GLU A 577 -35.70 -20.23 -0.41
C GLU A 577 -34.68 -20.02 0.73
N LEU A 578 -35.01 -20.46 1.94
CA LEU A 578 -34.18 -20.25 3.13
C LEU A 578 -33.00 -21.23 3.21
N GLN A 579 -33.18 -22.43 2.66
CA GLN A 579 -32.22 -23.54 2.77
C GLN A 579 -31.15 -23.54 1.67
N THR A 580 -31.43 -23.01 0.48
CA THR A 580 -30.56 -23.07 -0.72
C THR A 580 -29.69 -21.82 -0.92
N ARG A 581 -29.70 -20.88 0.03
CA ARG A 581 -28.80 -19.72 -0.02
C ARG A 581 -27.37 -20.12 0.36
N PHE A 582 -26.48 -20.11 -0.64
CA PHE A 582 -25.04 -20.32 -0.52
C PHE A 582 -24.28 -19.02 -0.79
N GLY A 583 -23.07 -18.89 -0.26
CA GLY A 583 -22.25 -17.68 -0.37
C GLY A 583 -21.53 -17.34 0.93
N ILE A 584 -21.05 -16.10 1.01
CA ILE A 584 -20.44 -15.51 2.21
C ILE A 584 -21.55 -15.12 3.19
N ILE A 585 -21.99 -16.08 3.98
CA ILE A 585 -23.10 -15.94 4.93
C ILE A 585 -22.79 -16.81 6.15
N SER A 586 -22.90 -16.25 7.34
CA SER A 586 -22.75 -17.00 8.59
C SER A 586 -23.81 -18.11 8.68
N ASP A 587 -23.56 -19.16 9.46
CA ASP A 587 -24.61 -20.15 9.70
C ASP A 587 -25.72 -19.56 10.57
N TYR A 588 -26.93 -20.05 10.34
CA TYR A 588 -28.11 -19.71 11.11
C TYR A 588 -29.15 -20.83 11.00
N LYS A 589 -30.06 -20.87 11.98
CA LYS A 589 -31.21 -21.78 11.93
C LYS A 589 -32.20 -21.23 10.91
N ASN A 590 -32.45 -21.98 9.82
CA ASN A 590 -33.39 -21.53 8.79
C ASN A 590 -34.86 -21.56 9.29
N TYR A 591 -35.20 -22.54 10.13
CA TYR A 591 -36.58 -22.82 10.54
C TYR A 591 -36.75 -22.93 12.05
N VAL A 592 -37.95 -22.63 12.54
CA VAL A 592 -38.39 -22.92 13.91
C VAL A 592 -39.72 -23.67 13.85
N TYR A 593 -39.85 -24.71 14.68
CA TYR A 593 -41.07 -25.52 14.74
C TYR A 593 -41.90 -25.14 15.95
N PHE A 594 -43.14 -24.69 15.71
CA PHE A 594 -44.13 -24.42 16.75
C PHE A 594 -45.34 -25.32 16.56
N LYS A 595 -45.69 -26.09 17.59
CA LYS A 595 -46.86 -26.99 17.59
C LYS A 595 -46.92 -27.91 16.35
N GLY A 596 -45.78 -28.39 15.87
CA GLY A 596 -45.67 -29.27 14.69
C GLY A 596 -45.68 -28.57 13.33
N MET A 597 -45.86 -27.25 13.28
CA MET A 597 -45.80 -26.47 12.04
C MET A 597 -44.43 -25.80 11.85
N LYS A 598 -43.97 -25.74 10.58
CA LYS A 598 -42.67 -25.17 10.16
C LYS A 598 -42.82 -23.67 9.89
N PHE A 599 -42.08 -22.84 10.64
CA PHE A 599 -42.02 -21.39 10.44
C PHE A 599 -40.61 -20.94 10.06
N ALA A 600 -40.50 -19.83 9.32
CA ALA A 600 -39.20 -19.20 9.07
C ALA A 600 -38.69 -18.57 10.36
N SER A 601 -37.42 -18.80 10.70
CA SER A 601 -36.83 -18.17 11.88
C SER A 601 -36.58 -16.67 11.62
N ALA A 602 -36.43 -15.88 12.68
CA ALA A 602 -36.01 -14.48 12.57
C ALA A 602 -34.67 -14.33 11.82
N ASP A 603 -33.72 -15.24 12.07
CA ASP A 603 -32.47 -15.31 11.31
C ASP A 603 -32.71 -15.69 9.85
N GLY A 604 -33.67 -16.58 9.58
CA GLY A 604 -34.06 -16.98 8.24
C GLY A 604 -34.60 -15.81 7.43
N VAL A 605 -35.59 -15.09 7.97
CA VAL A 605 -36.17 -13.90 7.32
C VAL A 605 -35.10 -12.85 7.05
N TYR A 606 -34.32 -12.52 8.09
CA TYR A 606 -33.28 -11.50 7.99
C TYR A 606 -32.18 -11.91 7.01
N CYS A 607 -31.64 -13.12 7.15
CA CYS A 607 -30.60 -13.68 6.28
C CYS A 607 -31.10 -14.12 4.91
N SER A 608 -32.40 -14.02 4.62
CA SER A 608 -32.95 -14.00 3.25
C SER A 608 -33.05 -12.59 2.67
N GLY A 609 -32.63 -11.58 3.42
CA GLY A 609 -32.55 -10.20 2.99
C GLY A 609 -33.85 -9.42 3.17
N TYR A 610 -34.72 -9.79 4.11
CA TYR A 610 -35.97 -9.08 4.39
C TYR A 610 -36.04 -8.56 5.81
N VAL A 611 -36.76 -7.46 5.99
CA VAL A 611 -37.12 -6.89 7.30
C VAL A 611 -38.57 -6.45 7.29
N ILE A 612 -39.16 -6.30 8.47
CA ILE A 612 -40.54 -5.87 8.64
C ILE A 612 -40.55 -4.44 9.16
N VAL A 613 -41.17 -3.55 8.41
CA VAL A 613 -41.36 -2.13 8.74
C VAL A 613 -42.66 -1.99 9.53
N ASN A 614 -42.56 -1.44 10.75
CA ASN A 614 -43.68 -1.16 11.66
C ASN A 614 -44.62 -2.36 11.92
N GLY A 615 -44.11 -3.59 11.82
CA GLY A 615 -44.90 -4.82 11.98
C GLY A 615 -45.96 -5.08 10.89
N ARG A 616 -46.02 -4.25 9.83
CA ARG A 616 -47.08 -4.30 8.81
C ARG A 616 -46.57 -4.64 7.41
N TYR A 617 -45.34 -4.26 7.08
CA TYR A 617 -44.82 -4.39 5.72
C TYR A 617 -43.48 -5.13 5.70
N LEU A 618 -43.42 -6.26 5.01
CA LEU A 618 -42.20 -6.98 4.72
C LEU A 618 -41.52 -6.36 3.49
N VAL A 619 -40.33 -5.82 3.68
CA VAL A 619 -39.56 -5.12 2.65
C VAL A 619 -38.19 -5.77 2.52
N SER A 620 -37.68 -5.87 1.30
CA SER A 620 -36.30 -6.33 1.11
C SER A 620 -35.31 -5.29 1.65
N SER A 621 -34.42 -5.73 2.55
CA SER A 621 -33.38 -4.91 3.17
C SER A 621 -32.49 -4.19 2.15
N LYS A 622 -32.21 -4.79 0.98
CA LYS A 622 -31.43 -4.18 -0.11
C LYS A 622 -32.12 -2.96 -0.73
N HIS A 623 -33.45 -2.91 -0.66
CA HIS A 623 -34.25 -1.81 -1.23
C HIS A 623 -34.53 -0.70 -0.22
N LEU A 624 -34.27 -0.90 1.07
CA LEU A 624 -34.48 0.13 2.09
C LEU A 624 -33.69 1.42 1.81
N MET A 625 -32.45 1.31 1.32
CA MET A 625 -31.65 2.48 0.96
C MET A 625 -32.33 3.29 -0.15
N ALA A 626 -32.89 2.60 -1.16
CA ALA A 626 -33.66 3.25 -2.22
C ALA A 626 -34.96 3.87 -1.68
N VAL A 627 -35.65 3.22 -0.74
CA VAL A 627 -36.84 3.79 -0.09
C VAL A 627 -36.51 5.08 0.66
N VAL A 628 -35.43 5.10 1.44
CA VAL A 628 -34.95 6.30 2.16
C VAL A 628 -34.62 7.42 1.16
N MET A 629 -33.90 7.10 0.08
CA MET A 629 -33.56 8.07 -0.95
C MET A 629 -34.79 8.60 -1.70
N MET A 630 -35.75 7.75 -2.07
CA MET A 630 -37.00 8.18 -2.69
C MET A 630 -37.78 9.12 -1.77
N LYS A 631 -37.74 8.88 -0.45
CA LYS A 631 -38.35 9.76 0.54
C LYS A 631 -37.62 11.10 0.71
N LEU A 632 -36.29 11.11 0.69
CA LEU A 632 -35.49 12.34 0.76
C LEU A 632 -35.66 13.23 -0.47
N VAL A 633 -35.67 12.62 -1.67
CA VAL A 633 -35.80 13.33 -2.95
C VAL A 633 -37.26 13.70 -3.24
N GLY A 634 -38.22 13.01 -2.64
CA GLY A 634 -39.65 13.18 -2.94
C GLY A 634 -40.07 12.61 -4.30
N ALA A 635 -39.20 11.83 -4.97
CA ALA A 635 -39.43 11.28 -6.30
C ALA A 635 -39.12 9.78 -6.36
N ARG A 636 -39.95 9.04 -7.13
CA ARG A 636 -39.75 7.61 -7.38
C ARG A 636 -38.81 7.42 -8.57
N PHE A 637 -37.56 7.02 -8.29
CA PHE A 637 -36.57 6.69 -9.33
C PHE A 637 -36.33 5.18 -9.50
N THR A 638 -36.92 4.32 -8.65
CA THR A 638 -36.84 2.86 -8.78
C THR A 638 -38.10 2.16 -8.27
N ASN A 639 -38.37 0.96 -8.77
CA ASN A 639 -39.51 0.15 -8.35
C ASN A 639 -39.12 -0.70 -7.14
N VAL A 640 -39.72 -0.40 -5.99
CA VAL A 640 -39.57 -1.20 -4.77
C VAL A 640 -40.92 -1.80 -4.42
N TYR A 641 -40.92 -3.08 -4.06
CA TYR A 641 -42.11 -3.82 -3.65
C TYR A 641 -42.06 -4.15 -2.15
N ALA A 642 -43.22 -4.09 -1.49
CA ALA A 642 -43.44 -4.45 -0.10
C ALA A 642 -44.62 -5.42 0.00
N TYR A 643 -44.52 -6.42 0.87
CA TYR A 643 -45.61 -7.37 1.14
C TYR A 643 -46.29 -7.02 2.44
N GLU A 644 -47.61 -7.08 2.50
CA GLU A 644 -48.34 -6.85 3.75
C GLU A 644 -48.26 -8.08 4.65
N VAL A 645 -48.08 -7.85 5.95
CA VAL A 645 -47.98 -8.89 6.98
C VAL A 645 -49.26 -8.89 7.80
N GLU A 646 -49.94 -10.03 7.84
CA GLU A 646 -51.19 -10.24 8.59
C GLU A 646 -50.98 -11.36 9.61
N GLY A 647 -50.86 -10.99 10.89
CA GLY A 647 -50.49 -11.94 11.94
C GLY A 647 -49.17 -12.64 11.61
N ASN A 648 -49.15 -13.98 11.64
CA ASN A 648 -47.95 -14.78 11.35
C ASN A 648 -47.82 -15.18 9.86
N THR A 649 -48.52 -14.48 8.96
CA THR A 649 -48.54 -14.78 7.52
C THR A 649 -48.23 -13.56 6.66
N VAL A 650 -47.57 -13.79 5.53
CA VAL A 650 -47.26 -12.76 4.52
C VAL A 650 -48.30 -12.88 3.41
N LYS A 651 -48.87 -11.77 2.94
CA LYS A 651 -49.77 -11.80 1.77
C LYS A 651 -48.97 -12.08 0.49
N ASP A 652 -49.56 -12.84 -0.41
CA ASP A 652 -48.95 -13.16 -1.71
C ASP A 652 -48.93 -11.96 -2.68
N THR A 653 -49.66 -10.88 -2.37
CA THR A 653 -49.73 -9.68 -3.20
C THR A 653 -48.68 -8.64 -2.77
N ALA A 654 -47.78 -8.33 -3.71
CA ALA A 654 -46.79 -7.27 -3.55
C ALA A 654 -47.39 -5.89 -3.86
N ARG A 655 -47.15 -4.91 -2.98
CA ARG A 655 -47.52 -3.51 -3.18
C ARG A 655 -46.31 -2.69 -3.60
N LEU A 656 -46.47 -1.82 -4.59
CA LEU A 656 -45.45 -0.87 -5.00
C LEU A 656 -45.28 0.24 -3.95
N VAL A 657 -44.03 0.57 -3.61
CA VAL A 657 -43.68 1.61 -2.63
C VAL A 657 -43.49 2.96 -3.33
N PHE A 658 -44.11 3.99 -2.76
CA PHE A 658 -44.01 5.40 -3.15
C PHE A 658 -43.31 6.21 -2.03
N PRO A 659 -42.81 7.44 -2.31
CA PRO A 659 -42.18 8.30 -1.30
C PRO A 659 -43.01 8.52 -0.02
N ASP A 660 -44.34 8.50 -0.15
CA ASP A 660 -45.28 8.70 0.95
C ASP A 660 -45.78 7.39 1.61
N THR A 661 -45.33 6.22 1.12
CA THR A 661 -45.80 4.93 1.64
C THR A 661 -45.36 4.65 3.07
N PHE A 662 -44.17 5.10 3.46
CA PHE A 662 -43.65 4.94 4.82
C PHE A 662 -43.34 6.29 5.45
N THR A 663 -43.73 6.51 6.69
CA THR A 663 -43.31 7.67 7.48
C THR A 663 -41.87 7.49 8.00
N TRP A 664 -41.19 8.59 8.37
CA TRP A 664 -39.86 8.51 8.99
C TRP A 664 -39.86 7.69 10.29
N PHE A 665 -40.94 7.82 11.07
CA PHE A 665 -41.14 7.04 12.29
C PHE A 665 -41.25 5.54 12.00
N GLU A 666 -41.95 5.14 10.94
CA GLU A 666 -42.08 3.74 10.55
C GLU A 666 -40.76 3.13 10.08
N LEU A 667 -39.93 3.88 9.35
CA LEU A 667 -38.60 3.44 8.91
C LEU A 667 -37.63 3.24 10.08
N TRP A 668 -37.87 3.87 11.24
CA TRP A 668 -37.12 3.65 12.47
C TRP A 668 -37.56 2.38 13.23
N HIS A 669 -38.76 1.88 12.95
CA HIS A 669 -39.35 0.70 13.59
C HIS A 669 -39.18 -0.55 12.72
N LEU A 670 -37.93 -0.99 12.57
CA LEU A 670 -37.59 -2.22 11.86
C LEU A 670 -37.59 -3.43 12.80
N ASN A 671 -38.18 -4.54 12.37
CA ASN A 671 -38.27 -5.79 13.14
C ASN A 671 -38.12 -7.01 12.22
N VAL A 672 -37.94 -8.19 12.83
CA VAL A 672 -37.90 -9.52 12.17
C VAL A 672 -38.85 -10.52 12.85
N ASN A 673 -39.49 -10.12 13.94
CA ASN A 673 -40.38 -10.96 14.75
C ASN A 673 -41.85 -10.77 14.37
N VAL A 674 -42.29 -11.36 13.27
CA VAL A 674 -43.73 -11.53 13.01
C VAL A 674 -44.06 -12.91 12.40
N LEU A 675 -43.18 -13.91 12.54
CA LEU A 675 -43.47 -15.29 12.09
C LEU A 675 -43.40 -16.31 13.24
N LEU A 676 -43.60 -15.84 14.49
CA LEU A 676 -43.56 -16.65 15.70
C LEU A 676 -44.87 -16.56 16.48
#